data_AF-A0A924WBY7-F1
#
_entry.id   AF-A0A924WBY7-F1
#
_cell.length_a   1.000
_cell.length_b   1.000
_cell.length_c   1.000
_cell.angle_alpha   90.00
_cell.angle_beta   90.00
_cell.angle_gamma   90.00
#
_symmetry.space_group_name_H-M   'P 1'
#
loop_
_entity.id
_entity.type
_entity.pdbx_description
1 polymer ?
#
loop_
_entity_poly.entity_id
_entity_poly.type
_entity_poly.pdbx_seq_one_letter_code
_entity_poly.pdbx_strand_id
1 'polypeptide(L)'
;MLLRNNWRVLLALALMAFACVRAQGQGAVLHKTGPIQITANGQHIWCVNPDHDSVTRLTDGGSFYLSAQFTLPAVGKRHNPRGLAITANGNEVWVAATNTDRVLVLETQLGIQVASLALPIGSGPISVLMSPDGTKALVALHRSSAVAVFDVATRTQIATVSNMFRRPWGMCYTTSPNEVYVTHTLPDGEDSYVSVINTNTWTVKTLVRFLLVNPRNSSQVQDDPVPIAEGGYILFRGHMAQAPGTNDLWLPCQYHNFLNDVMTADSTVQAALHKINLTTHEHYIENRTVFTAVYAHNNQSELLGDGWNAQVSGPIDIAFSANGSTAYFANNSSNDVLIVPTNIGLTKPAGSQPLTEITVGEGPIGLVASPAYNRLFVLNALSRNVSVVDLNTNTVSATLSTTPFTVDPVPANVRLGAKLFSSSADPRLSSNAKVSCASCHPDGESDTFPWEFAQFGAGTRVTLSLTGIGLTVGPKVNGQGQFHRAGDRDELQDFDHTYRLPFMNGPGVFPAANPPLGAPNAGINSDADALAAFMLSLPAVTNSPYRAPDGSLTEGQVRGADLFRSTSGPFATNCNTCHVAPIFTDLDFHNVGGLAPAPEYQGNLFNTPSLVGAWDRWPYEQTASANGNLDFYTLLSVLRADNAKTGMHGNTSSLNRNQMRELESFLQVIDGKMSTDGIANVTDATPPRVVEVRAISLDAVQVVFNETVDSTTATDVANYALTDGIRTYLPTAASLDPARGNIVTLSVGLHYYGCPVTYTLVPGAVEDIAGAVTGGVNNVLDINDPSNGRSFTLNGTISVTFGDTGNETFPSVARDASFNSTLSSTSHASIRLIPQLSIPTKGFLGFDFVPTLANVCGVTDAANILDARFSMIPKMGVAGVVQFRRCLLPWNEPPSDLCVSCVGAVTRQNATHNTVPWRQSGARSLGGTGTNVSEYYPTAAFDVASVVDASVQLSGINTRQEFSTPGILNAFRFWFANPTTNFGYVLNSVTSTVQPTEFWANEAEDGKYSPVLSITFAIEPQAPADCDGNAVADDCEILGNPTLDANGNGTLDGCESGGCCVGGACVPMTGPACLAAGGTFQGIGVDCAKVSCPPPPPATGACCVSGVCSVVTEVDCTTSKGTYQGDNSSCGKQTCPPPACGADWNNDGQVTSQDFFDFIVAFFAEVADYNNDGQTSSQDFFDFITDFFAGC
;
A
#
# COMPACT_ATOMS: atom_id res chain seq x y z
N MET A 1 -75.71 20.55 8.99
CA MET A 1 -74.99 19.26 9.18
C MET A 1 -73.66 19.16 8.41
N LEU A 2 -73.23 20.17 7.63
CA LEU A 2 -72.06 20.10 6.73
C LEU A 2 -70.71 20.59 7.31
N LEU A 3 -70.63 20.95 8.60
CA LEU A 3 -69.44 21.59 9.21
C LEU A 3 -68.68 20.73 10.23
N ARG A 4 -68.99 19.43 10.39
CA ARG A 4 -68.34 18.56 11.41
C ARG A 4 -67.23 17.62 10.90
N ASN A 5 -67.07 17.41 9.60
CA ASN A 5 -66.12 16.41 9.07
C ASN A 5 -64.79 16.98 8.55
N ASN A 6 -64.67 18.28 8.29
CA ASN A 6 -63.48 18.85 7.65
C ASN A 6 -62.35 19.24 8.64
N TRP A 7 -62.58 19.23 9.96
CA TRP A 7 -61.57 19.66 10.92
C TRP A 7 -60.32 18.78 10.91
N ARG A 8 -60.45 17.46 10.69
CA ARG A 8 -59.29 16.56 10.58
C ARG A 8 -58.48 16.80 9.31
N VAL A 9 -59.14 17.12 8.20
CA VAL A 9 -58.48 17.44 6.92
C VAL A 9 -57.81 18.81 6.99
N LEU A 10 -58.46 19.81 7.59
CA LEU A 10 -57.87 21.12 7.85
C LEU A 10 -56.73 21.05 8.86
N LEU A 11 -56.82 20.20 9.90
CA LEU A 11 -55.72 19.98 10.85
C LEU A 11 -54.56 19.21 10.19
N ALA A 12 -54.84 18.23 9.32
CA ALA A 12 -53.81 17.53 8.56
C ALA A 12 -53.12 18.44 7.55
N LEU A 13 -53.88 19.28 6.82
CA LEU A 13 -53.33 20.30 5.92
C LEU A 13 -52.58 21.40 6.68
N ALA A 14 -53.06 21.81 7.85
CA ALA A 14 -52.33 22.75 8.71
C ALA A 14 -51.06 22.12 9.30
N LEU A 15 -51.07 20.85 9.69
CA LEU A 15 -49.89 20.12 10.16
C LEU A 15 -48.89 19.85 9.03
N MET A 16 -49.36 19.53 7.82
CA MET A 16 -48.51 19.44 6.63
C MET A 16 -47.96 20.81 6.24
N ALA A 17 -48.74 21.88 6.34
CA ALA A 17 -48.26 23.24 6.11
C ALA A 17 -47.26 23.68 7.19
N PHE A 18 -47.49 23.37 8.46
CA PHE A 18 -46.53 23.64 9.55
C PHE A 18 -45.26 22.77 9.43
N ALA A 19 -45.37 21.53 8.97
CA ALA A 19 -44.23 20.66 8.70
C ALA A 19 -43.44 21.14 7.46
N CYS A 20 -44.13 21.59 6.41
CA CYS A 20 -43.53 22.14 5.19
C CYS A 20 -42.89 23.51 5.47
N VAL A 21 -43.51 24.38 6.28
CA VAL A 21 -42.94 25.65 6.73
C VAL A 21 -41.77 25.44 7.70
N ARG A 22 -41.79 24.41 8.55
CA ARG A 22 -40.60 24.00 9.32
C ARG A 22 -39.49 23.51 8.39
N ALA A 23 -39.79 22.64 7.43
CA ALA A 23 -38.80 22.16 6.45
C ALA A 23 -38.22 23.29 5.57
N GLN A 24 -39.04 24.26 5.18
CA GLN A 24 -38.61 25.47 4.45
C GLN A 24 -37.84 26.47 5.32
N GLY A 25 -37.96 26.38 6.65
CA GLY A 25 -37.16 27.16 7.61
C GLY A 25 -35.85 26.49 8.04
N GLN A 26 -35.65 25.21 7.72
CA GLN A 26 -34.40 24.49 7.96
C GLN A 26 -33.49 24.60 6.73
N GLY A 27 -32.69 25.68 6.70
CA GLY A 27 -31.60 25.79 5.73
C GLY A 27 -30.68 24.58 5.80
N ALA A 28 -30.18 24.11 4.65
CA ALA A 28 -29.41 22.89 4.53
C ALA A 28 -28.23 22.86 5.52
N VAL A 29 -28.22 21.86 6.40
CA VAL A 29 -27.09 21.63 7.31
C VAL A 29 -25.89 21.23 6.46
N LEU A 30 -24.83 22.05 6.47
CA LEU A 30 -23.59 21.73 5.77
C LEU A 30 -22.97 20.50 6.42
N HIS A 31 -22.88 19.39 5.69
CA HIS A 31 -22.27 18.14 6.17
C HIS A 31 -20.73 18.25 6.16
N LYS A 32 -20.19 19.13 7.00
CA LYS A 32 -18.75 19.41 7.14
C LYS A 32 -18.25 19.13 8.56
N THR A 33 -16.98 18.79 8.66
CA THR A 33 -16.22 18.81 9.92
C THR A 33 -16.09 20.23 10.50
N GLY A 34 -15.85 20.33 11.81
CA GLY A 34 -15.49 21.58 12.47
C GLY A 34 -15.32 21.44 14.00
N PRO A 35 -14.73 22.44 14.68
CA PRO A 35 -14.62 22.49 16.14
C PRO A 35 -15.89 23.03 16.81
N ILE A 36 -16.82 23.59 16.03
CA ILE A 36 -18.11 24.13 16.44
C ILE A 36 -19.20 23.58 15.50
N GLN A 37 -20.33 23.14 16.05
CA GLN A 37 -21.48 22.60 15.31
C GLN A 37 -22.79 23.06 15.94
N ILE A 38 -23.84 23.19 15.12
CA ILE A 38 -25.21 23.48 15.57
C ILE A 38 -26.08 22.23 15.45
N THR A 39 -26.97 21.99 16.40
CA THR A 39 -27.97 20.91 16.31
C THR A 39 -28.93 21.18 15.14
N ALA A 40 -29.45 20.14 14.50
CA ALA A 40 -30.36 20.28 13.35
C ALA A 40 -31.66 21.07 13.66
N ASN A 41 -32.09 21.11 14.93
CA ASN A 41 -33.21 21.93 15.39
C ASN A 41 -32.86 23.42 15.62
N GLY A 42 -31.59 23.81 15.49
CA GLY A 42 -31.10 25.18 15.71
C GLY A 42 -31.04 25.64 17.17
N GLN A 43 -31.34 24.78 18.15
CA GLN A 43 -31.51 25.19 19.56
C GLN A 43 -30.22 25.17 20.37
N HIS A 44 -29.25 24.33 20.00
CA HIS A 44 -27.98 24.18 20.72
C HIS A 44 -26.79 24.30 19.79
N ILE A 45 -25.73 24.93 20.27
CA ILE A 45 -24.42 24.98 19.63
C ILE A 45 -23.44 24.27 20.55
N TRP A 46 -22.63 23.38 20.00
CA TRP A 46 -21.57 22.67 20.69
C TRP A 46 -20.22 23.09 20.15
N CYS A 47 -19.25 23.35 21.03
CA CYS A 47 -17.87 23.64 20.67
C CYS A 47 -16.87 22.92 21.58
N VAL A 48 -15.68 22.61 21.04
CA VAL A 48 -14.53 22.14 21.83
C VAL A 48 -13.82 23.29 22.54
N ASN A 49 -13.17 23.01 23.67
CA ASN A 49 -12.18 23.87 24.32
C ASN A 49 -10.84 23.11 24.37
N PRO A 50 -9.95 23.28 23.37
CA PRO A 50 -8.74 22.45 23.22
C PRO A 50 -7.77 22.54 24.42
N ASP A 51 -7.62 23.73 25.00
CA ASP A 51 -6.69 24.00 26.10
C ASP A 51 -7.22 23.61 27.49
N HIS A 52 -8.49 23.20 27.56
CA HIS A 52 -9.20 22.87 28.79
C HIS A 52 -9.98 21.53 28.72
N ASP A 53 -9.62 20.62 27.81
CA ASP A 53 -10.17 19.25 27.74
C ASP A 53 -11.67 19.14 28.02
N SER A 54 -12.47 19.97 27.35
CA SER A 54 -13.90 20.11 27.64
C SER A 54 -14.68 20.48 26.38
N VAL A 55 -15.99 20.22 26.39
CA VAL A 55 -16.93 20.72 25.40
C VAL A 55 -17.96 21.64 26.04
N THR A 56 -18.37 22.66 25.31
CA THR A 56 -19.32 23.68 25.77
C THR A 56 -20.60 23.62 24.95
N ARG A 57 -21.76 23.70 25.63
CA ARG A 57 -23.09 23.79 25.03
C ARG A 57 -23.68 25.18 25.26
N LEU A 58 -23.83 25.94 24.18
CA LEU A 58 -24.66 27.15 24.17
C LEU A 58 -26.10 26.77 23.81
N THR A 59 -27.09 27.45 24.39
CA THR A 59 -28.52 27.20 24.13
C THR A 59 -29.23 28.51 23.82
N ASP A 60 -30.20 28.49 22.91
CA ASP A 60 -31.10 29.61 22.68
C ASP A 60 -32.19 29.69 23.76
N GLY A 61 -32.31 30.86 24.40
CA GLY A 61 -33.41 31.24 25.28
C GLY A 61 -34.14 32.51 24.83
N GLY A 62 -34.12 32.83 23.53
CA GLY A 62 -34.43 34.16 22.96
C GLY A 62 -33.16 35.01 22.75
N SER A 63 -32.05 34.59 23.35
CA SER A 63 -30.68 34.90 22.95
C SER A 63 -29.80 33.76 23.42
N PHE A 64 -28.71 33.50 22.70
CA PHE A 64 -27.78 32.42 23.05
C PHE A 64 -27.03 32.72 24.35
N TYR A 65 -26.95 31.73 25.24
CA TYR A 65 -26.21 31.81 26.49
C TYR A 65 -25.44 30.51 26.76
N LEU A 66 -24.42 30.59 27.61
CA LEU A 66 -23.68 29.43 28.11
C LEU A 66 -24.61 28.56 28.98
N SER A 67 -25.04 27.41 28.45
CA SER A 67 -26.02 26.56 29.14
C SER A 67 -25.38 25.44 29.94
N ALA A 68 -24.21 24.96 29.51
CA ALA A 68 -23.40 23.98 30.23
C ALA A 68 -21.98 23.92 29.61
N GLN A 69 -21.04 23.41 30.39
CA GLN A 69 -19.75 22.92 29.91
C GLN A 69 -19.47 21.58 30.61
N PHE A 70 -18.85 20.67 29.87
CA PHE A 70 -18.60 19.30 30.28
C PHE A 70 -17.11 18.99 30.13
N THR A 71 -16.43 18.73 31.25
CA THR A 71 -15.04 18.28 31.28
C THR A 71 -14.95 16.85 30.79
N LEU A 72 -13.98 16.57 29.90
CA LEU A 72 -13.72 15.23 29.38
C LEU A 72 -12.96 14.41 30.44
N PRO A 73 -13.37 13.16 30.74
CA PRO A 73 -12.75 12.33 31.77
C PRO A 73 -11.28 11.97 31.47
N ALA A 74 -10.35 12.58 32.23
CA ALA A 74 -8.91 12.45 32.02
C ALA A 74 -8.39 11.01 32.04
N VAL A 75 -7.41 10.72 31.17
CA VAL A 75 -6.78 9.40 30.98
C VAL A 75 -5.25 9.43 31.18
N GLY A 76 -4.78 10.15 32.21
CA GLY A 76 -3.35 10.29 32.54
C GLY A 76 -2.56 11.30 31.70
N LYS A 77 -3.14 11.80 30.61
CA LYS A 77 -2.63 12.94 29.81
C LYS A 77 -3.80 13.79 29.30
N ARG A 78 -3.51 15.02 28.86
CA ARG A 78 -4.53 15.91 28.27
C ARG A 78 -5.10 15.34 26.97
N HIS A 79 -6.39 15.58 26.73
CA HIS A 79 -7.11 15.11 25.53
C HIS A 79 -6.80 15.95 24.29
N ASN A 80 -6.70 17.28 24.44
CA ASN A 80 -6.66 18.25 23.35
C ASN A 80 -7.80 18.00 22.33
N PRO A 81 -9.08 18.25 22.70
CA PRO A 81 -10.22 18.03 21.81
C PRO A 81 -10.22 19.03 20.64
N ARG A 82 -10.29 18.53 19.40
CA ARG A 82 -10.09 19.35 18.18
C ARG A 82 -11.34 19.53 17.33
N GLY A 83 -12.02 18.44 16.99
CA GLY A 83 -13.25 18.46 16.20
C GLY A 83 -14.38 17.71 16.89
N LEU A 84 -15.62 18.09 16.60
CA LEU A 84 -16.79 17.36 17.05
C LEU A 84 -17.86 17.21 15.96
N ALA A 85 -18.69 16.19 16.11
CA ALA A 85 -19.90 15.98 15.33
C ALA A 85 -21.08 15.69 16.25
N ILE A 86 -22.27 16.10 15.84
CA ILE A 86 -23.52 15.81 16.55
C ILE A 86 -24.29 14.79 15.72
N THR A 87 -24.84 13.77 16.38
CA THR A 87 -25.72 12.77 15.76
C THR A 87 -27.01 13.43 15.21
N ALA A 88 -27.59 12.86 14.14
CA ALA A 88 -28.74 13.46 13.46
C ALA A 88 -29.99 13.62 14.35
N ASN A 89 -30.15 12.77 15.38
CA ASN A 89 -31.21 12.89 16.38
C ASN A 89 -30.92 13.92 17.48
N GLY A 90 -29.70 14.46 17.55
CA GLY A 90 -29.26 15.43 18.55
C GLY A 90 -28.94 14.85 19.93
N ASN A 91 -28.92 13.53 20.11
CA ASN A 91 -28.79 12.87 21.42
C ASN A 91 -27.34 12.63 21.86
N GLU A 92 -26.41 12.57 20.92
CA GLU A 92 -24.98 12.33 21.18
C GLU A 92 -24.09 13.36 20.48
N VAL A 93 -23.02 13.77 21.15
CA VAL A 93 -21.87 14.49 20.57
C VAL A 93 -20.64 13.61 20.61
N TRP A 94 -19.99 13.47 19.46
CA TRP A 94 -18.78 12.68 19.24
C TRP A 94 -17.59 13.62 19.11
N VAL A 95 -16.56 13.46 19.93
CA VAL A 95 -15.44 14.40 20.10
C VAL A 95 -14.12 13.72 19.80
N ALA A 96 -13.35 14.25 18.85
CA ALA A 96 -12.00 13.78 18.53
C ALA A 96 -11.00 14.29 19.58
N ALA A 97 -10.39 13.36 20.34
CA ALA A 97 -9.48 13.65 21.45
C ALA A 97 -8.02 13.31 21.06
N THR A 98 -7.40 14.23 20.32
CA THR A 98 -6.19 14.03 19.51
C THR A 98 -4.99 13.51 20.28
N ASN A 99 -4.71 14.03 21.47
CA ASN A 99 -3.52 13.62 22.24
C ASN A 99 -3.73 12.27 22.95
N THR A 100 -4.94 11.72 22.94
CA THR A 100 -5.31 10.47 23.63
C THR A 100 -5.72 9.34 22.71
N ASP A 101 -5.60 9.52 21.38
CA ASP A 101 -5.89 8.52 20.35
C ASP A 101 -7.30 7.91 20.51
N ARG A 102 -8.30 8.77 20.75
CA ARG A 102 -9.67 8.39 21.11
C ARG A 102 -10.74 9.27 20.47
N VAL A 103 -11.93 8.69 20.31
CA VAL A 103 -13.19 9.46 20.18
C VAL A 103 -14.01 9.28 21.46
N LEU A 104 -14.42 10.39 22.06
CA LEU A 104 -15.27 10.40 23.25
C LEU A 104 -16.72 10.68 22.81
N VAL A 105 -17.66 9.86 23.25
CA VAL A 105 -19.09 10.03 22.95
C VAL A 105 -19.81 10.43 24.22
N LEU A 106 -20.42 11.60 24.22
CA LEU A 106 -21.21 12.15 25.33
C LEU A 106 -22.68 12.22 24.92
N GLU A 107 -23.59 11.90 25.83
CA GLU A 107 -25.00 12.25 25.62
C GLU A 107 -25.22 13.75 25.83
N THR A 108 -26.13 14.35 25.07
CA THR A 108 -26.24 15.82 24.93
C THR A 108 -27.07 16.50 26.01
N GLN A 109 -27.77 15.76 26.87
CA GLN A 109 -28.66 16.33 27.89
C GLN A 109 -27.89 16.71 29.16
N LEU A 110 -27.13 15.76 29.73
CA LEU A 110 -26.34 15.95 30.96
C LEU A 110 -24.82 15.93 30.70
N GLY A 111 -24.37 15.66 29.47
CA GLY A 111 -22.95 15.61 29.09
C GLY A 111 -22.21 14.38 29.63
N ILE A 112 -22.92 13.32 30.00
CA ILE A 112 -22.32 12.08 30.50
C ILE A 112 -21.62 11.37 29.35
N GLN A 113 -20.35 10.99 29.56
CA GLN A 113 -19.64 10.15 28.60
C GLN A 113 -20.26 8.74 28.56
N VAL A 114 -20.86 8.39 27.42
CA VAL A 114 -21.51 7.10 27.16
C VAL A 114 -20.63 6.10 26.41
N ALA A 115 -19.51 6.55 25.80
CA ALA A 115 -18.45 5.68 25.30
C ALA A 115 -17.09 6.40 25.20
N SER A 116 -16.00 5.61 25.19
CA SER A 116 -14.66 6.05 24.80
C SER A 116 -14.12 5.03 23.79
N LEU A 117 -14.07 5.42 22.53
CA LEU A 117 -13.66 4.58 21.41
C LEU A 117 -12.15 4.75 21.24
N ALA A 118 -11.38 3.69 21.48
CA ALA A 118 -9.94 3.69 21.27
C ALA A 118 -9.62 3.54 19.78
N LEU A 119 -8.63 4.30 19.31
CA LEU A 119 -8.02 4.19 18.00
C LEU A 119 -6.58 3.68 18.15
N PRO A 120 -5.89 3.30 17.06
CA PRO A 120 -4.48 2.92 17.12
C PRO A 120 -3.63 4.01 17.80
N ILE A 121 -2.64 3.58 18.57
CA ILE A 121 -1.72 4.48 19.26
C ILE A 121 -1.04 5.44 18.28
N GLY A 122 -0.90 6.72 18.66
CA GLY A 122 -0.30 7.74 17.79
C GLY A 122 -1.14 8.16 16.58
N SER A 123 -2.37 7.66 16.42
CA SER A 123 -3.24 7.99 15.27
C SER A 123 -3.65 9.46 15.20
N GLY A 124 -3.77 10.15 16.34
CA GLY A 124 -4.10 11.58 16.39
C GLY A 124 -5.43 11.95 15.70
N PRO A 125 -6.60 11.51 16.21
CA PRO A 125 -7.89 11.88 15.63
C PRO A 125 -8.12 13.40 15.73
N ILE A 126 -8.43 14.07 14.61
CA ILE A 126 -8.53 15.54 14.56
C ILE A 126 -9.93 16.07 14.25
N SER A 127 -10.72 15.34 13.46
CA SER A 127 -12.08 15.75 13.09
C SER A 127 -13.03 14.56 13.02
N VAL A 128 -14.31 14.82 13.27
CA VAL A 128 -15.41 13.85 13.14
C VAL A 128 -16.42 14.40 12.13
N LEU A 129 -16.87 13.54 11.22
CA LEU A 129 -17.88 13.84 10.21
C LEU A 129 -19.03 12.83 10.33
N MET A 130 -20.24 13.32 10.56
CA MET A 130 -21.45 12.49 10.55
C MET A 130 -21.98 12.36 9.12
N SER A 131 -22.39 11.17 8.70
CA SER A 131 -23.03 10.97 7.40
C SER A 131 -24.42 11.62 7.34
N PRO A 132 -24.91 12.02 6.15
CA PRO A 132 -26.23 12.67 6.02
C PRO A 132 -27.41 11.82 6.50
N ASP A 133 -27.31 10.50 6.42
CA ASP A 133 -28.29 9.54 6.93
C ASP A 133 -28.17 9.29 8.45
N GLY A 134 -27.12 9.81 9.09
CA GLY A 134 -26.81 9.62 10.51
C GLY A 134 -26.35 8.22 10.90
N THR A 135 -26.06 7.31 9.96
CA THR A 135 -25.69 5.91 10.28
C THR A 135 -24.20 5.68 10.42
N LYS A 136 -23.35 6.60 9.94
CA LYS A 136 -21.88 6.48 9.94
C LYS A 136 -21.20 7.73 10.50
N ALA A 137 -20.11 7.52 11.23
CA ALA A 137 -19.21 8.57 11.67
C ALA A 137 -17.81 8.30 11.11
N LEU A 138 -17.25 9.26 10.39
CA LEU A 138 -15.89 9.23 9.87
C LEU A 138 -14.99 10.05 10.77
N VAL A 139 -13.78 9.56 11.03
CA VAL A 139 -12.80 10.20 11.92
C VAL A 139 -11.48 10.33 11.19
N ALA A 140 -11.02 11.55 10.95
CA ALA A 140 -9.72 11.80 10.33
C ALA A 140 -8.59 11.54 11.34
N LEU A 141 -7.73 10.58 11.02
CA LEU A 141 -6.56 10.18 11.79
C LEU A 141 -5.34 10.89 11.20
N HIS A 142 -5.05 12.06 11.75
CA HIS A 142 -4.10 13.02 11.22
C HIS A 142 -2.69 12.44 11.11
N ARG A 143 -2.20 11.82 12.19
CA ARG A 143 -0.81 11.34 12.26
C ARG A 143 -0.61 10.02 11.53
N SER A 144 -1.57 9.10 11.62
CA SER A 144 -1.50 7.82 10.90
C SER A 144 -2.00 7.87 9.44
N SER A 145 -2.30 9.07 8.91
CA SER A 145 -2.68 9.30 7.50
C SER A 145 -3.80 8.37 6.99
N ALA A 146 -4.91 8.33 7.75
CA ALA A 146 -6.05 7.46 7.47
C ALA A 146 -7.39 8.08 7.93
N VAL A 147 -8.51 7.47 7.53
CA VAL A 147 -9.85 7.78 8.10
C VAL A 147 -10.48 6.51 8.67
N ALA A 148 -10.82 6.52 9.95
CA ALA A 148 -11.60 5.43 10.56
C ALA A 148 -13.10 5.65 10.33
N VAL A 149 -13.84 4.59 10.00
CA VAL A 149 -15.28 4.61 9.76
C VAL A 149 -15.99 3.81 10.85
N PHE A 150 -16.89 4.45 11.58
CA PHE A 150 -17.68 3.84 12.65
C PHE A 150 -19.14 3.70 12.22
N ASP A 151 -19.77 2.59 12.64
CA ASP A 151 -21.23 2.54 12.71
C ASP A 151 -21.71 3.27 13.98
N VAL A 152 -22.67 4.18 13.82
CA VAL A 152 -23.11 5.06 14.91
C VAL A 152 -23.95 4.31 15.95
N ALA A 153 -24.75 3.33 15.51
CA ALA A 153 -25.68 2.62 16.39
C ALA A 153 -24.96 1.61 17.30
N THR A 154 -23.95 0.90 16.78
CA THR A 154 -23.14 -0.05 17.55
C THR A 154 -21.89 0.58 18.17
N ARG A 155 -21.49 1.77 17.70
CA ARG A 155 -20.23 2.47 18.04
C ARG A 155 -18.96 1.65 17.72
N THR A 156 -19.04 0.70 16.79
CA THR A 156 -17.90 -0.12 16.35
C THR A 156 -17.26 0.47 15.10
N GLN A 157 -15.93 0.44 15.03
CA GLN A 157 -15.21 0.70 13.77
C GLN A 157 -15.48 -0.44 12.79
N ILE A 158 -15.96 -0.11 11.59
CA ILE A 158 -16.34 -1.07 10.54
C ILE A 158 -15.40 -1.05 9.33
N ALA A 159 -14.63 0.03 9.16
CA ALA A 159 -13.63 0.14 8.09
C ALA A 159 -12.53 1.15 8.48
N THR A 160 -11.41 1.06 7.76
CA THR A 160 -10.32 2.05 7.77
C THR A 160 -10.00 2.39 6.32
N VAL A 161 -10.08 3.67 5.96
CA VAL A 161 -9.60 4.19 4.68
C VAL A 161 -8.10 4.45 4.83
N SER A 162 -7.30 3.51 4.35
CA SER A 162 -5.83 3.58 4.35
C SER A 162 -5.29 4.23 3.06
N ASN A 163 -3.97 4.40 2.97
CA ASN A 163 -3.26 4.95 1.80
C ASN A 163 -3.72 6.37 1.42
N MET A 164 -4.03 7.20 2.42
CA MET A 164 -4.31 8.62 2.22
C MET A 164 -2.99 9.40 2.22
N PHE A 165 -3.01 10.63 1.69
CA PHE A 165 -1.89 11.56 1.88
C PHE A 165 -1.75 11.97 3.35
N ARG A 166 -0.63 12.63 3.65
CA ARG A 166 -0.22 12.92 5.02
C ARG A 166 -1.13 13.96 5.66
N ARG A 167 -1.49 13.73 6.92
CA ARG A 167 -2.27 14.67 7.75
C ARG A 167 -3.65 15.04 7.17
N PRO A 168 -4.56 14.05 7.00
CA PRO A 168 -5.97 14.31 6.70
C PRO A 168 -6.60 15.14 7.83
N TRP A 169 -7.38 16.16 7.47
CA TRP A 169 -7.87 17.18 8.40
C TRP A 169 -9.35 17.49 8.26
N GLY A 170 -9.72 18.24 7.22
CA GLY A 170 -11.10 18.64 6.96
C GLY A 170 -11.79 17.59 6.11
N MET A 171 -13.05 17.29 6.43
CA MET A 171 -13.88 16.40 5.62
C MET A 171 -15.24 17.03 5.33
N CYS A 172 -15.77 16.79 4.14
CA CYS A 172 -17.12 17.19 3.76
C CYS A 172 -17.82 16.07 2.98
N TYR A 173 -19.04 15.73 3.40
CA TYR A 173 -19.97 14.89 2.65
C TYR A 173 -20.65 15.75 1.59
N THR A 174 -20.66 15.28 0.35
CA THR A 174 -21.37 15.92 -0.76
C THR A 174 -22.70 15.22 -1.01
N THR A 175 -23.73 16.01 -1.36
CA THR A 175 -25.09 15.49 -1.54
C THR A 175 -25.34 14.88 -2.92
N SER A 176 -24.53 15.24 -3.90
CA SER A 176 -24.46 14.64 -5.23
C SER A 176 -23.11 15.01 -5.86
N PRO A 177 -22.18 14.06 -6.14
CA PRO A 177 -22.26 12.63 -5.81
C PRO A 177 -22.19 12.37 -4.29
N ASN A 178 -22.61 11.18 -3.84
CA ASN A 178 -22.55 10.76 -2.43
C ASN A 178 -21.12 10.31 -2.06
N GLU A 179 -20.24 11.28 -1.85
CA GLU A 179 -18.80 11.08 -1.65
C GLU A 179 -18.30 11.90 -0.46
N VAL A 180 -17.13 11.56 0.04
CA VAL A 180 -16.45 12.32 1.09
C VAL A 180 -15.14 12.86 0.55
N TYR A 181 -15.02 14.18 0.52
CA TYR A 181 -13.78 14.86 0.22
C TYR A 181 -12.98 15.04 1.51
N VAL A 182 -11.66 14.89 1.44
CA VAL A 182 -10.74 15.03 2.58
C VAL A 182 -9.53 15.90 2.20
N THR A 183 -9.33 16.98 2.95
CA THR A 183 -8.16 17.86 2.84
C THR A 183 -6.98 17.33 3.64
N HIS A 184 -5.78 17.65 3.18
CA HIS A 184 -4.50 17.26 3.79
C HIS A 184 -3.69 18.51 4.14
N THR A 185 -3.10 18.57 5.35
CA THR A 185 -2.31 19.75 5.76
C THR A 185 -0.86 19.72 5.29
N LEU A 186 -0.43 18.66 4.59
CA LEU A 186 0.87 18.58 3.93
C LEU A 186 0.71 18.23 2.44
N PRO A 187 1.63 18.68 1.58
CA PRO A 187 1.74 18.20 0.20
C PRO A 187 2.28 16.75 0.16
N ASP A 188 2.32 16.19 -1.05
CA ASP A 188 3.21 15.05 -1.35
C ASP A 188 4.09 15.40 -2.55
N GLY A 189 5.41 15.48 -2.33
CA GLY A 189 6.34 16.06 -3.29
C GLY A 189 6.02 17.53 -3.60
N GLU A 190 5.95 17.86 -4.89
CA GLU A 190 5.69 19.22 -5.40
C GLU A 190 4.19 19.60 -5.44
N ASP A 191 3.28 18.73 -5.00
CA ASP A 191 1.84 18.86 -5.26
C ASP A 191 0.96 18.79 -4.00
N SER A 192 -0.14 19.55 -4.05
CA SER A 192 -1.20 19.55 -3.04
C SER A 192 -2.44 18.80 -3.56
N TYR A 193 -3.07 18.00 -2.70
CA TYR A 193 -4.18 17.11 -3.10
C TYR A 193 -5.37 17.16 -2.15
N VAL A 194 -6.55 16.84 -2.68
CA VAL A 194 -7.75 16.47 -1.90
C VAL A 194 -8.12 15.05 -2.26
N SER A 195 -8.27 14.17 -1.26
CA SER A 195 -8.71 12.79 -1.50
C SER A 195 -10.22 12.70 -1.59
N VAL A 196 -10.72 11.88 -2.50
CA VAL A 196 -12.16 11.60 -2.66
C VAL A 196 -12.42 10.14 -2.28
N ILE A 197 -13.26 9.90 -1.28
CA ILE A 197 -13.57 8.58 -0.74
C ILE A 197 -14.91 8.09 -1.31
N ASN A 198 -14.91 6.85 -1.83
CA ASN A 198 -16.14 6.15 -2.19
C ASN A 198 -16.82 5.61 -0.92
N THR A 199 -18.04 6.07 -0.67
CA THR A 199 -18.84 5.76 0.53
C THR A 199 -19.41 4.35 0.55
N ASN A 200 -19.36 3.61 -0.56
CA ASN A 200 -19.82 2.22 -0.65
C ASN A 200 -18.69 1.22 -0.35
N THR A 201 -17.45 1.56 -0.71
CA THR A 201 -16.27 0.67 -0.60
C THR A 201 -15.30 1.09 0.51
N TRP A 202 -15.43 2.30 1.05
CA TRP A 202 -14.50 2.91 2.01
C TRP A 202 -13.04 2.90 1.52
N THR A 203 -12.86 3.23 0.24
CA THR A 203 -11.56 3.36 -0.42
C THR A 203 -11.42 4.74 -1.06
N VAL A 204 -10.17 5.20 -1.24
CA VAL A 204 -9.88 6.40 -2.04
C VAL A 204 -10.25 6.10 -3.50
N LYS A 205 -11.25 6.82 -4.02
CA LYS A 205 -11.75 6.72 -5.40
C LYS A 205 -10.84 7.45 -6.38
N THR A 206 -10.44 8.66 -6.03
CA THR A 206 -9.60 9.52 -6.85
C THR A 206 -8.97 10.63 -6.00
N LEU A 207 -8.06 11.38 -6.60
CA LEU A 207 -7.33 12.48 -6.00
C LEU A 207 -7.54 13.73 -6.88
N VAL A 208 -8.01 14.82 -6.29
CA VAL A 208 -8.07 16.12 -6.96
C VAL A 208 -6.73 16.80 -6.75
N ARG A 209 -5.91 16.86 -7.82
CA ARG A 209 -4.60 17.53 -7.82
C ARG A 209 -4.78 19.03 -7.98
N PHE A 210 -4.12 19.81 -7.14
CA PHE A 210 -4.06 21.26 -7.24
C PHE A 210 -2.74 21.63 -7.89
N LEU A 211 -2.77 21.77 -9.21
CA LEU A 211 -1.59 22.21 -9.97
C LEU A 211 -1.13 23.58 -9.46
N LEU A 212 0.13 23.64 -9.01
CA LEU A 212 0.81 24.90 -8.78
C LEU A 212 1.02 25.57 -10.15
N VAL A 213 0.59 26.81 -10.28
CA VAL A 213 0.98 27.63 -11.44
C VAL A 213 2.43 28.02 -11.21
N ASN A 214 3.30 27.71 -12.17
CA ASN A 214 4.70 28.10 -12.14
C ASN A 214 4.81 29.64 -12.23
N PRO A 215 5.36 30.33 -11.22
CA PRO A 215 5.55 31.76 -11.26
C PRO A 215 6.63 32.15 -12.27
N ARG A 216 6.54 33.40 -12.74
CA ARG A 216 7.50 34.11 -13.60
C ARG A 216 8.97 33.67 -13.45
N ASN A 217 9.65 33.56 -14.59
CA ASN A 217 11.10 33.60 -14.68
C ASN A 217 11.64 34.91 -14.07
N SER A 218 12.69 34.86 -13.24
CA SER A 218 13.16 35.98 -12.39
C SER A 218 13.58 37.25 -13.16
N SER A 219 13.79 37.15 -14.47
CA SER A 219 14.08 38.26 -15.37
C SER A 219 12.95 39.29 -15.58
N GLN A 220 11.73 39.04 -15.06
CA GLN A 220 10.54 39.91 -15.23
C GLN A 220 10.11 40.63 -13.94
N VAL A 221 10.99 40.70 -12.93
CA VAL A 221 10.72 41.35 -11.64
C VAL A 221 11.00 42.86 -11.65
N GLN A 222 11.74 43.38 -12.63
CA GLN A 222 12.28 44.75 -12.59
C GLN A 222 11.25 45.88 -12.82
N ASP A 223 10.10 45.61 -13.42
CA ASP A 223 9.11 46.64 -13.80
C ASP A 223 7.96 46.83 -12.78
N ASP A 224 7.89 46.02 -11.71
CA ASP A 224 6.87 46.12 -10.67
C ASP A 224 7.48 46.67 -9.36
N PRO A 225 7.01 47.81 -8.81
CA PRO A 225 7.54 48.36 -7.55
C PRO A 225 7.28 47.47 -6.33
N VAL A 226 6.45 46.41 -6.43
CA VAL A 226 6.31 45.37 -5.41
C VAL A 226 6.38 43.99 -6.08
N PRO A 227 7.43 43.18 -5.84
CA PRO A 227 7.53 41.83 -6.40
C PRO A 227 6.44 40.88 -5.85
N ILE A 228 5.31 40.79 -6.56
CA ILE A 228 4.32 39.71 -6.37
C ILE A 228 4.50 38.68 -7.49
N ALA A 229 5.15 37.57 -7.13
CA ALA A 229 5.18 36.36 -7.93
C ALA A 229 4.26 35.34 -7.26
N GLU A 230 3.17 34.98 -7.94
CA GLU A 230 2.22 33.95 -7.50
C GLU A 230 2.78 32.56 -7.81
N GLY A 231 3.55 31.99 -6.89
CA GLY A 231 4.01 30.62 -7.01
C GLY A 231 4.51 30.06 -5.70
N GLY A 232 3.97 28.91 -5.34
CA GLY A 232 4.05 28.43 -3.97
C GLY A 232 3.11 27.26 -3.74
N TYR A 233 3.34 26.52 -2.66
CA TYR A 233 2.50 25.40 -2.28
C TYR A 233 1.14 25.84 -1.74
N ILE A 234 0.14 24.96 -1.84
CA ILE A 234 -1.20 25.18 -1.31
C ILE A 234 -1.38 24.31 -0.05
N LEU A 235 -1.62 24.94 1.09
CA LEU A 235 -2.02 24.25 2.31
C LEU A 235 -3.53 24.33 2.56
N PHE A 236 -4.11 23.17 2.78
CA PHE A 236 -5.49 23.02 3.24
C PHE A 236 -5.55 22.91 4.76
N ARG A 237 -5.23 24.00 5.47
CA ARG A 237 -5.38 24.02 6.95
C ARG A 237 -6.82 24.18 7.42
N GLY A 238 -7.74 24.52 6.52
CA GLY A 238 -9.13 24.75 6.88
C GLY A 238 -10.10 23.61 6.58
N HIS A 239 -11.27 23.69 7.22
CA HIS A 239 -12.43 22.88 6.85
C HIS A 239 -13.09 23.45 5.59
N MET A 240 -13.54 22.55 4.70
CA MET A 240 -14.22 22.89 3.45
C MET A 240 -15.73 22.65 3.54
N ALA A 241 -16.51 23.30 2.67
CA ALA A 241 -17.95 23.12 2.60
C ALA A 241 -18.50 23.24 1.17
N GLN A 242 -19.52 22.45 0.84
CA GLN A 242 -20.29 22.61 -0.41
C GLN A 242 -21.07 23.93 -0.35
N ALA A 243 -20.99 24.76 -1.40
CA ALA A 243 -21.79 25.97 -1.48
C ALA A 243 -23.29 25.61 -1.71
N PRO A 244 -24.23 26.16 -0.92
CA PRO A 244 -25.64 25.78 -1.00
C PRO A 244 -26.23 25.98 -2.41
N GLY A 245 -26.80 24.91 -2.96
CA GLY A 245 -27.43 24.93 -4.29
C GLY A 245 -26.46 24.96 -5.48
N THR A 246 -25.14 24.84 -5.26
CA THR A 246 -24.15 24.73 -6.34
C THR A 246 -23.44 23.37 -6.34
N ASN A 247 -22.71 23.13 -7.42
CA ASN A 247 -21.87 21.95 -7.64
C ASN A 247 -20.40 22.23 -7.24
N ASP A 248 -20.16 23.25 -6.42
CA ASP A 248 -18.83 23.67 -6.01
C ASP A 248 -18.57 23.33 -4.54
N LEU A 249 -17.45 22.66 -4.29
CA LEU A 249 -16.86 22.51 -2.97
C LEU A 249 -15.82 23.62 -2.78
N TRP A 250 -15.97 24.42 -1.73
CA TRP A 250 -15.14 25.59 -1.47
C TRP A 250 -14.12 25.29 -0.37
N LEU A 251 -12.86 25.62 -0.64
CA LEU A 251 -11.71 25.30 0.21
C LEU A 251 -11.00 26.59 0.62
N PRO A 252 -11.01 26.97 1.91
CA PRO A 252 -10.05 27.92 2.46
C PRO A 252 -8.64 27.33 2.39
N CYS A 253 -7.72 28.07 1.78
CA CYS A 253 -6.34 27.66 1.56
C CYS A 253 -5.36 28.75 1.97
N GLN A 254 -4.16 28.34 2.37
CA GLN A 254 -3.03 29.26 2.47
C GLN A 254 -2.00 28.90 1.40
N TYR A 255 -1.56 29.90 0.63
CA TYR A 255 -0.41 29.80 -0.25
C TYR A 255 0.89 30.08 0.52
N HIS A 256 1.94 29.34 0.17
CA HIS A 256 3.28 29.42 0.76
C HIS A 256 4.33 29.62 -0.33
N ASN A 257 4.93 30.80 -0.42
CA ASN A 257 5.86 31.15 -1.48
C ASN A 257 7.28 30.66 -1.17
N PHE A 258 7.80 29.77 -2.03
CA PHE A 258 9.12 29.16 -1.89
C PHE A 258 10.01 29.33 -3.14
N LEU A 259 9.46 29.84 -4.26
CA LEU A 259 10.16 29.95 -5.55
C LEU A 259 10.80 31.33 -5.79
N ASN A 260 10.66 32.24 -4.82
CA ASN A 260 11.17 33.60 -4.93
C ASN A 260 12.58 33.76 -4.36
N ASP A 261 13.46 34.37 -5.15
CA ASP A 261 14.71 34.96 -4.68
C ASP A 261 14.48 36.05 -3.60
N VAL A 262 13.26 36.60 -3.51
CA VAL A 262 12.85 37.66 -2.56
C VAL A 262 11.48 37.37 -1.92
N MET A 263 11.51 36.91 -0.66
CA MET A 263 10.35 36.84 0.25
C MET A 263 10.13 38.18 0.98
N THR A 264 8.87 38.65 1.01
CA THR A 264 8.42 39.83 1.77
C THR A 264 7.15 39.49 2.56
N ALA A 265 6.76 40.33 3.52
CA ALA A 265 5.54 40.12 4.31
C ALA A 265 4.24 40.04 3.47
N ASP A 266 4.21 40.56 2.24
CA ASP A 266 3.06 40.46 1.32
C ASP A 266 3.13 39.25 0.37
N SER A 267 4.34 38.69 0.14
CA SER A 267 4.56 37.58 -0.78
C SER A 267 4.76 36.21 -0.10
N THR A 268 5.11 36.19 1.19
CA THR A 268 5.52 34.96 1.92
C THR A 268 4.38 33.96 2.12
N VAL A 269 3.26 34.43 2.68
CA VAL A 269 2.04 33.64 2.83
C VAL A 269 0.82 34.45 2.41
N GLN A 270 -0.14 33.78 1.78
CA GLN A 270 -1.31 34.45 1.20
C GLN A 270 -2.59 33.64 1.48
N ALA A 271 -3.63 34.31 1.97
CA ALA A 271 -4.94 33.68 2.15
C ALA A 271 -5.64 33.58 0.79
N ALA A 272 -6.19 32.41 0.48
CA ALA A 272 -6.86 32.16 -0.78
C ALA A 272 -8.08 31.23 -0.64
N LEU A 273 -8.90 31.24 -1.69
CA LEU A 273 -10.02 30.36 -1.91
C LEU A 273 -9.78 29.55 -3.17
N HIS A 274 -10.01 28.24 -3.06
CA HIS A 274 -10.12 27.34 -4.20
C HIS A 274 -11.49 26.68 -4.27
N LYS A 275 -11.85 26.21 -5.46
CA LYS A 275 -13.12 25.54 -5.75
C LYS A 275 -12.84 24.22 -6.48
N ILE A 276 -13.52 23.15 -6.08
CA ILE A 276 -13.56 21.87 -6.81
C ILE A 276 -14.95 21.71 -7.42
N ASN A 277 -15.01 21.35 -8.71
CA ASN A 277 -16.26 20.92 -9.35
C ASN A 277 -16.62 19.49 -8.92
N LEU A 278 -17.78 19.31 -8.29
CA LEU A 278 -18.23 18.02 -7.76
C LEU A 278 -18.69 17.01 -8.82
N THR A 279 -18.80 17.41 -10.10
CA THR A 279 -19.17 16.51 -11.20
C THR A 279 -17.94 16.03 -11.98
N THR A 280 -16.98 16.92 -12.27
CA THR A 280 -15.75 16.55 -13.01
C THR A 280 -14.60 16.15 -12.10
N HIS A 281 -14.68 16.47 -10.80
CA HIS A 281 -13.61 16.30 -9.80
C HIS A 281 -12.36 17.11 -10.14
N GLU A 282 -12.52 18.23 -10.85
CA GLU A 282 -11.43 19.12 -11.25
C GLU A 282 -11.38 20.36 -10.36
N HIS A 283 -10.16 20.83 -10.10
CA HIS A 283 -9.88 22.10 -9.46
C HIS A 283 -9.98 23.25 -10.48
N TYR A 284 -10.70 24.33 -10.14
CA TYR A 284 -10.81 25.52 -10.98
C TYR A 284 -9.55 26.41 -10.94
N ILE A 285 -8.51 26.03 -11.69
CA ILE A 285 -7.22 26.76 -11.77
C ILE A 285 -7.40 28.24 -12.17
N GLU A 286 -8.35 28.51 -13.08
CA GLU A 286 -8.68 29.85 -13.62
C GLU A 286 -9.71 30.62 -12.77
N ASN A 287 -10.19 30.06 -11.67
CA ASN A 287 -11.19 30.69 -10.79
C ASN A 287 -10.85 30.53 -9.30
N ARG A 288 -9.54 30.41 -8.99
CA ARG A 288 -9.00 30.65 -7.66
C ARG A 288 -9.23 32.12 -7.26
N THR A 289 -9.12 32.45 -5.99
CA THR A 289 -9.16 33.85 -5.54
C THR A 289 -8.14 34.03 -4.43
N VAL A 290 -7.10 34.83 -4.67
CA VAL A 290 -6.12 35.21 -3.65
C VAL A 290 -6.58 36.52 -3.01
N PHE A 291 -6.85 36.51 -1.71
CA PHE A 291 -7.43 37.66 -1.02
C PHE A 291 -6.39 38.72 -0.69
N THR A 292 -5.15 38.32 -0.38
CA THR A 292 -4.08 39.24 0.08
C THR A 292 -3.24 39.86 -1.04
N ALA A 293 -3.50 39.48 -2.30
CA ALA A 293 -2.73 39.94 -3.46
C ALA A 293 -3.11 41.38 -3.86
N VAL A 294 -2.09 42.22 -4.14
CA VAL A 294 -2.27 43.60 -4.63
C VAL A 294 -2.70 43.62 -6.09
N TYR A 295 -2.16 42.71 -6.90
CA TYR A 295 -2.51 42.49 -8.29
C TYR A 295 -2.90 41.02 -8.50
N ALA A 296 -3.79 40.74 -9.46
CA ALA A 296 -4.25 39.40 -9.77
C ALA A 296 -3.68 38.92 -11.13
N HIS A 297 -3.24 37.66 -11.18
CA HIS A 297 -2.66 37.04 -12.37
C HIS A 297 -3.50 35.87 -12.92
N ASN A 298 -3.33 35.56 -14.22
CA ASN A 298 -3.85 34.33 -14.83
C ASN A 298 -2.89 33.13 -14.66
N ASN A 299 -3.25 31.98 -15.24
CA ASN A 299 -2.43 30.77 -15.25
C ASN A 299 -1.20 30.84 -16.19
N GLN A 300 -1.02 31.94 -16.94
CA GLN A 300 0.17 32.24 -17.74
C GLN A 300 1.07 33.32 -17.09
N SER A 301 0.82 33.71 -15.83
CA SER A 301 1.49 34.81 -15.11
C SER A 301 1.26 36.22 -15.67
N GLU A 302 0.30 36.42 -16.59
CA GLU A 302 -0.03 37.74 -17.12
C GLU A 302 -0.83 38.55 -16.09
N LEU A 303 -0.59 39.86 -16.01
CA LEU A 303 -1.29 40.78 -15.12
C LEU A 303 -2.71 41.07 -15.64
N LEU A 304 -3.73 40.71 -14.86
CA LEU A 304 -5.13 40.97 -15.20
C LEU A 304 -5.68 42.29 -14.64
N GLY A 305 -5.08 42.82 -13.57
CA GLY A 305 -5.47 44.07 -12.91
C GLY A 305 -5.40 43.98 -11.39
N ASP A 306 -6.11 44.87 -10.70
CA ASP A 306 -6.15 44.96 -9.24
C ASP A 306 -6.63 43.64 -8.60
N GLY A 307 -5.88 43.20 -7.59
CA GLY A 307 -6.28 42.12 -6.68
C GLY A 307 -7.18 42.64 -5.54
N TRP A 308 -7.55 41.74 -4.63
CA TRP A 308 -8.46 42.08 -3.53
C TRP A 308 -7.78 42.81 -2.36
N ASN A 309 -6.48 42.54 -2.11
CA ASN A 309 -5.61 43.11 -1.06
C ASN A 309 -6.24 43.27 0.34
N ALA A 310 -6.97 42.24 0.78
CA ALA A 310 -7.46 42.10 2.15
C ALA A 310 -6.29 41.86 3.13
N GLN A 311 -6.46 42.25 4.40
CA GLN A 311 -5.41 42.16 5.44
C GLN A 311 -5.64 40.94 6.35
N VAL A 312 -5.86 39.79 5.72
CA VAL A 312 -6.30 38.55 6.36
C VAL A 312 -5.23 37.46 6.35
N SER A 313 -5.21 36.59 7.37
CA SER A 313 -4.23 35.51 7.48
C SER A 313 -4.75 34.26 8.21
N GLY A 314 -4.33 33.10 7.72
CA GLY A 314 -4.64 31.78 8.27
C GLY A 314 -6.11 31.34 8.12
N PRO A 315 -6.66 31.26 6.89
CA PRO A 315 -8.03 30.84 6.66
C PRO A 315 -8.23 29.38 7.08
N ILE A 316 -9.17 29.14 8.01
CA ILE A 316 -9.31 27.87 8.76
C ILE A 316 -10.71 27.23 8.69
N ASP A 317 -11.74 27.99 8.35
CA ASP A 317 -13.10 27.44 8.20
C ASP A 317 -13.96 28.32 7.28
N ILE A 318 -14.97 27.71 6.66
CA ILE A 318 -15.92 28.36 5.77
C ILE A 318 -17.37 27.96 6.09
N ALA A 319 -18.27 28.93 6.04
CA ALA A 319 -19.72 28.72 6.02
C ALA A 319 -20.39 29.68 5.04
N PHE A 320 -21.68 29.46 4.79
CA PHE A 320 -22.47 30.21 3.82
C PHE A 320 -23.72 30.82 4.43
N SER A 321 -24.21 31.89 3.80
CA SER A 321 -25.56 32.39 4.02
C SER A 321 -26.60 31.37 3.57
N ALA A 322 -27.82 31.42 4.14
CA ALA A 322 -28.88 30.43 3.90
C ALA A 322 -29.28 30.27 2.42
N ASN A 323 -29.09 31.32 1.63
CA ASN A 323 -29.37 31.39 0.20
C ASN A 323 -28.14 31.12 -0.69
N GLY A 324 -26.97 30.82 -0.12
CA GLY A 324 -25.73 30.58 -0.85
C GLY A 324 -25.12 31.81 -1.56
N SER A 325 -25.59 33.04 -1.30
CA SER A 325 -25.06 34.25 -1.96
C SER A 325 -23.76 34.78 -1.35
N THR A 326 -23.43 34.35 -0.13
CA THR A 326 -22.34 34.90 0.67
C THR A 326 -21.61 33.79 1.40
N ALA A 327 -20.28 33.81 1.35
CA ALA A 327 -19.38 32.98 2.11
C ALA A 327 -18.73 33.79 3.24
N TYR A 328 -18.44 33.11 4.35
CA TYR A 328 -17.79 33.64 5.54
C TYR A 328 -16.57 32.78 5.85
N PHE A 329 -15.39 33.39 5.89
CA PHE A 329 -14.12 32.72 6.14
C PHE A 329 -13.56 33.11 7.50
N ALA A 330 -13.29 32.15 8.39
CA ALA A 330 -12.57 32.42 9.64
C ALA A 330 -11.07 32.49 9.38
N ASN A 331 -10.42 33.58 9.78
CA ASN A 331 -8.98 33.80 9.61
C ASN A 331 -8.28 33.79 10.98
N ASN A 332 -7.60 32.69 11.29
CA ASN A 332 -7.15 32.38 12.66
C ASN A 332 -6.03 33.32 13.17
N SER A 333 -5.25 33.89 12.27
CA SER A 333 -4.06 34.67 12.61
C SER A 333 -4.37 36.16 12.66
N SER A 334 -5.18 36.68 11.72
CA SER A 334 -5.64 38.07 11.73
C SER A 334 -6.80 38.33 12.71
N ASN A 335 -7.44 37.28 13.24
CA ASN A 335 -8.54 37.33 14.22
C ASN A 335 -9.84 37.96 13.68
N ASP A 336 -10.18 37.63 12.44
CA ASP A 336 -11.35 38.16 11.74
C ASP A 336 -12.19 37.08 11.05
N VAL A 337 -13.34 37.52 10.56
CA VAL A 337 -14.10 36.83 9.51
C VAL A 337 -14.18 37.70 8.26
N LEU A 338 -13.71 37.18 7.12
CA LEU A 338 -13.83 37.81 5.81
C LEU A 338 -15.18 37.44 5.17
N ILE A 339 -15.92 38.46 4.73
CA ILE A 339 -17.18 38.31 3.98
C ILE A 339 -16.90 38.38 2.47
N VAL A 340 -17.34 37.34 1.76
CA VAL A 340 -17.08 37.16 0.33
C VAL A 340 -18.38 36.86 -0.41
N PRO A 341 -18.73 37.58 -1.49
CA PRO A 341 -19.89 37.21 -2.31
C PRO A 341 -19.56 35.95 -3.14
N THR A 342 -20.50 35.02 -3.32
CA THR A 342 -20.16 33.71 -3.94
C THR A 342 -19.86 33.79 -5.44
N ASN A 343 -20.20 34.90 -6.09
CA ASN A 343 -19.80 35.23 -7.47
C ASN A 343 -18.44 35.96 -7.56
N ILE A 344 -17.61 35.95 -6.50
CA ILE A 344 -16.26 36.50 -6.55
C ILE A 344 -15.40 35.82 -7.63
N GLY A 345 -14.58 36.63 -8.31
CA GLY A 345 -13.57 36.19 -9.27
C GLY A 345 -12.17 36.68 -8.91
N LEU A 346 -11.20 36.31 -9.76
CA LEU A 346 -9.77 36.64 -9.60
C LEU A 346 -9.50 38.13 -9.36
N THR A 347 -10.01 39.00 -10.23
CA THR A 347 -9.77 40.44 -10.19
C THR A 347 -10.82 41.17 -9.35
N LYS A 348 -10.39 42.24 -8.67
CA LYS A 348 -11.30 43.20 -8.04
C LYS A 348 -11.85 44.14 -9.12
N PRO A 349 -13.18 44.22 -9.35
CA PRO A 349 -13.72 45.09 -10.39
C PRO A 349 -13.49 46.56 -10.05
N ALA A 350 -13.06 47.37 -11.03
CA ALA A 350 -12.73 48.78 -10.83
C ALA A 350 -13.88 49.56 -10.16
N GLY A 351 -13.55 50.33 -9.12
CA GLY A 351 -14.52 51.08 -8.32
C GLY A 351 -15.28 50.26 -7.25
N SER A 352 -15.04 48.95 -7.15
CA SER A 352 -15.59 48.12 -6.06
C SER A 352 -14.97 48.50 -4.72
N GLN A 353 -15.79 48.45 -3.66
CA GLN A 353 -15.30 48.59 -2.30
C GLN A 353 -14.37 47.42 -1.92
N PRO A 354 -13.49 47.59 -0.91
CA PRO A 354 -12.81 46.47 -0.27
C PRO A 354 -13.80 45.42 0.25
N LEU A 355 -13.33 44.19 0.44
CA LEU A 355 -14.11 43.16 1.15
C LEU A 355 -14.34 43.59 2.60
N THR A 356 -15.40 43.08 3.22
CA THR A 356 -15.72 43.39 4.62
C THR A 356 -15.05 42.38 5.53
N GLU A 357 -14.19 42.86 6.43
CA GLU A 357 -13.54 42.11 7.49
C GLU A 357 -14.26 42.40 8.82
N ILE A 358 -14.68 41.37 9.54
CA ILE A 358 -15.27 41.49 10.89
C ILE A 358 -14.25 41.02 11.92
N THR A 359 -13.70 41.94 12.72
CA THR A 359 -12.89 41.56 13.89
C THR A 359 -13.73 40.75 14.88
N VAL A 360 -13.23 39.58 15.27
CA VAL A 360 -13.84 38.68 16.27
C VAL A 360 -12.92 38.51 17.48
N GLY A 361 -13.17 37.52 18.34
CA GLY A 361 -12.24 37.17 19.41
C GLY A 361 -10.95 36.53 18.87
N GLU A 362 -9.90 36.52 19.68
CA GLU A 362 -8.59 35.99 19.27
C GLU A 362 -8.61 34.48 19.00
N GLY A 363 -7.92 34.08 17.92
CA GLY A 363 -7.78 32.70 17.46
C GLY A 363 -9.10 32.05 17.04
N PRO A 364 -9.85 32.58 16.05
CA PRO A 364 -11.01 31.90 15.50
C PRO A 364 -10.58 30.60 14.81
N ILE A 365 -11.10 29.46 15.27
CA ILE A 365 -10.75 28.12 14.75
C ILE A 365 -11.88 27.44 13.98
N GLY A 366 -13.10 27.97 14.05
CA GLY A 366 -14.23 27.45 13.28
C GLY A 366 -15.47 28.30 13.43
N LEU A 367 -16.41 28.14 12.50
CA LEU A 367 -17.64 28.91 12.48
C LEU A 367 -18.86 28.10 12.00
N VAL A 368 -20.04 28.52 12.44
CA VAL A 368 -21.31 27.94 12.01
C VAL A 368 -22.35 29.04 11.80
N ALA A 369 -22.94 29.07 10.60
CA ALA A 369 -24.05 29.95 10.29
C ALA A 369 -25.37 29.33 10.78
N SER A 370 -26.25 30.15 11.35
CA SER A 370 -27.61 29.75 11.70
C SER A 370 -28.62 30.53 10.85
N PRO A 371 -29.15 29.91 9.78
CA PRO A 371 -30.22 30.47 8.95
C PRO A 371 -31.43 30.95 9.75
N ALA A 372 -31.81 30.22 10.81
CA ALA A 372 -33.01 30.49 11.60
C ALA A 372 -32.97 31.83 12.35
N TYR A 373 -31.78 32.33 12.71
CA TYR A 373 -31.61 33.59 13.43
C TYR A 373 -30.89 34.68 12.61
N ASN A 374 -30.51 34.37 11.37
CA ASN A 374 -29.58 35.16 10.54
C ASN A 374 -28.31 35.60 11.29
N ARG A 375 -27.64 34.63 11.93
CA ARG A 375 -26.42 34.85 12.74
C ARG A 375 -25.29 33.91 12.35
N LEU A 376 -24.06 34.36 12.53
CA LEU A 376 -22.86 33.54 12.44
C LEU A 376 -22.22 33.43 13.83
N PHE A 377 -21.86 32.21 14.23
CA PHE A 377 -21.20 31.92 15.49
C PHE A 377 -19.76 31.50 15.20
N VAL A 378 -18.80 32.20 15.80
CA VAL A 378 -17.36 32.01 15.55
C VAL A 378 -16.68 31.60 16.83
N LEU A 379 -16.05 30.42 16.86
CA LEU A 379 -15.35 29.89 18.03
C LEU A 379 -13.93 30.44 18.09
N ASN A 380 -13.66 31.26 19.10
CA ASN A 380 -12.38 31.92 19.32
C ASN A 380 -11.64 31.22 20.46
N ALA A 381 -10.70 30.34 20.13
CA ALA A 381 -10.07 29.44 21.08
C ALA A 381 -9.17 30.19 22.08
N LEU A 382 -8.33 31.11 21.61
CA LEU A 382 -7.33 31.81 22.44
C LEU A 382 -7.97 32.83 23.40
N SER A 383 -9.11 33.39 23.00
CA SER A 383 -9.93 34.27 23.84
C SER A 383 -11.08 33.55 24.58
N ARG A 384 -11.20 32.22 24.40
CA ARG A 384 -12.16 31.31 25.06
C ARG A 384 -13.62 31.79 25.04
N ASN A 385 -14.08 32.18 23.86
CA ASN A 385 -15.45 32.66 23.67
C ASN A 385 -15.99 32.33 22.27
N VAL A 386 -17.29 32.53 22.09
CA VAL A 386 -17.96 32.54 20.80
C VAL A 386 -18.42 33.96 20.48
N SER A 387 -17.93 34.51 19.37
CA SER A 387 -18.49 35.76 18.81
C SER A 387 -19.79 35.45 18.07
N VAL A 388 -20.83 36.23 18.37
CA VAL A 388 -22.15 36.13 17.74
C VAL A 388 -22.32 37.31 16.79
N VAL A 389 -22.10 37.08 15.50
CA VAL A 389 -22.24 38.10 14.45
C VAL A 389 -23.69 38.15 13.97
N ASP A 390 -24.25 39.35 13.91
CA ASP A 390 -25.53 39.61 13.23
C ASP A 390 -25.27 39.82 11.72
N LEU A 391 -25.88 38.99 10.88
CA LEU A 391 -25.65 38.99 9.43
C LEU A 391 -26.48 40.05 8.68
N ASN A 392 -27.33 40.83 9.38
CA ASN A 392 -27.99 41.99 8.80
C ASN A 392 -27.08 43.23 8.86
N THR A 393 -26.28 43.36 9.92
CA THR A 393 -25.37 44.49 10.16
C THR A 393 -23.90 44.18 9.89
N ASN A 394 -23.54 42.89 9.78
CA ASN A 394 -22.16 42.40 9.70
C ASN A 394 -21.30 42.89 10.88
N THR A 395 -21.85 42.80 12.10
CA THR A 395 -21.16 43.22 13.33
C THR A 395 -21.34 42.19 14.45
N VAL A 396 -20.37 42.14 15.38
CA VAL A 396 -20.47 41.32 16.60
C VAL A 396 -21.56 41.91 17.51
N SER A 397 -22.64 41.15 17.70
CA SER A 397 -23.80 41.51 18.54
C SER A 397 -23.66 41.05 20.00
N ALA A 398 -22.89 39.98 20.24
CA ALA A 398 -22.57 39.47 21.56
C ALA A 398 -21.28 38.63 21.54
N THR A 399 -20.64 38.49 22.70
CA THR A 399 -19.51 37.57 22.93
C THR A 399 -19.83 36.69 24.12
N LEU A 400 -19.84 35.37 23.92
CA LEU A 400 -20.27 34.39 24.92
C LEU A 400 -19.07 33.57 25.39
N SER A 401 -18.69 33.66 26.66
CA SER A 401 -17.57 32.84 27.19
C SER A 401 -17.88 31.35 27.04
N THR A 402 -16.88 30.56 26.64
CA THR A 402 -16.97 29.10 26.63
C THR A 402 -16.51 28.46 27.94
N THR A 403 -15.86 29.24 28.83
CA THR A 403 -15.22 28.74 30.07
C THR A 403 -15.68 29.57 31.30
N PRO A 404 -16.37 28.99 32.29
CA PRO A 404 -16.85 29.69 33.49
C PRO A 404 -15.92 29.55 34.71
N PHE A 405 -14.65 29.16 34.54
CA PHE A 405 -13.77 28.82 35.67
C PHE A 405 -13.30 30.02 36.49
N THR A 406 -13.21 29.79 37.80
CA THR A 406 -12.58 30.69 38.78
C THR A 406 -11.05 30.56 38.83
N VAL A 407 -10.46 29.54 38.20
CA VAL A 407 -9.01 29.29 38.13
C VAL A 407 -8.64 28.86 36.71
N ASP A 408 -7.61 29.48 36.14
CA ASP A 408 -7.14 29.16 34.80
C ASP A 408 -6.24 27.91 34.82
N PRO A 409 -6.50 26.87 34.01
CA PRO A 409 -5.60 25.72 33.84
C PRO A 409 -4.27 26.07 33.17
N VAL A 410 -4.22 27.18 32.42
CA VAL A 410 -3.04 27.61 31.65
C VAL A 410 -2.44 28.85 32.31
N PRO A 411 -1.14 28.86 32.65
CA PRO A 411 -0.47 30.05 33.17
C PRO A 411 -0.64 31.28 32.27
N ALA A 412 -0.84 32.45 32.87
CA ALA A 412 -1.19 33.66 32.13
C ALA A 412 -0.13 34.07 31.08
N ASN A 413 1.16 33.83 31.37
CA ASN A 413 2.27 34.03 30.44
C ASN A 413 2.24 33.03 29.26
N VAL A 414 1.96 31.76 29.51
CA VAL A 414 1.80 30.73 28.45
C VAL A 414 0.64 31.10 27.52
N ARG A 415 -0.49 31.57 28.05
CA ARG A 415 -1.61 32.05 27.24
C ARG A 415 -1.26 33.32 26.45
N LEU A 416 -0.51 34.25 27.03
CA LEU A 416 -0.02 35.44 26.30
C LEU A 416 0.90 35.02 25.14
N GLY A 417 1.81 34.06 25.37
CA GLY A 417 2.66 33.51 24.32
C GLY A 417 1.87 32.86 23.20
N ALA A 418 0.86 32.04 23.51
CA ALA A 418 -0.02 31.41 22.52
C ALA A 418 -0.71 32.45 21.61
N LYS A 419 -1.13 33.58 22.18
CA LYS A 419 -1.71 34.71 21.43
C LYS A 419 -0.70 35.39 20.53
N LEU A 420 0.47 35.75 21.04
CA LEU A 420 1.55 36.39 20.28
C LEU A 420 2.09 35.48 19.16
N PHE A 421 2.12 34.17 19.38
CA PHE A 421 2.58 33.18 18.41
C PHE A 421 1.59 32.96 17.27
N SER A 422 0.29 32.88 17.59
CA SER A 422 -0.74 32.56 16.61
C SER A 422 -1.24 33.80 15.85
N SER A 423 -1.22 34.96 16.49
CA SER A 423 -1.76 36.20 15.94
C SER A 423 -0.75 36.92 15.05
N SER A 424 -1.21 37.43 13.91
CA SER A 424 -0.49 38.40 13.08
C SER A 424 -0.87 39.86 13.44
N ALA A 425 -1.86 40.08 14.30
CA ALA A 425 -2.40 41.41 14.57
C ALA A 425 -1.51 42.35 15.42
N ASP A 426 -0.40 41.85 16.00
CA ASP A 426 0.56 42.71 16.71
C ASP A 426 1.57 43.30 15.72
N PRO A 427 1.58 44.63 15.49
CA PRO A 427 2.46 45.27 14.51
C PRO A 427 3.94 45.17 14.85
N ARG A 428 4.31 44.79 16.09
CA ARG A 428 5.70 44.50 16.49
C ARG A 428 6.22 43.20 15.90
N LEU A 429 5.31 42.25 15.66
CA LEU A 429 5.58 40.91 15.15
C LEU A 429 5.31 40.81 13.63
N SER A 430 4.29 41.49 13.10
CA SER A 430 4.00 41.51 11.65
C SER A 430 3.56 42.89 11.16
N SER A 431 4.25 43.47 10.18
CA SER A 431 3.97 44.85 9.75
C SER A 431 2.65 45.05 9.01
N ASN A 432 2.04 43.98 8.47
CA ASN A 432 0.85 44.01 7.63
C ASN A 432 -0.25 43.05 8.09
N ALA A 433 -0.10 42.42 9.25
CA ALA A 433 -1.01 41.38 9.76
C ALA A 433 -1.24 40.17 8.82
N LYS A 434 -0.36 39.92 7.84
CA LYS A 434 -0.49 38.76 6.92
C LYS A 434 0.27 37.51 7.40
N VAL A 435 1.18 37.62 8.37
CA VAL A 435 2.05 36.51 8.80
C VAL A 435 2.12 36.40 10.32
N SER A 436 2.09 35.17 10.85
CA SER A 436 2.26 34.82 12.27
C SER A 436 3.24 33.65 12.41
N CYS A 437 3.73 33.34 13.62
CA CYS A 437 4.55 32.12 13.80
C CYS A 437 3.75 30.85 13.44
N ALA A 438 2.45 30.82 13.77
CA ALA A 438 1.54 29.75 13.37
C ALA A 438 1.30 29.64 11.86
N SER A 439 1.70 30.63 11.06
CA SER A 439 1.66 30.55 9.60
C SER A 439 2.64 29.51 9.04
N CYS A 440 3.78 29.28 9.71
CA CYS A 440 4.72 28.22 9.38
C CYS A 440 4.58 27.02 10.34
N HIS A 441 4.28 27.29 11.61
CA HIS A 441 4.18 26.31 12.68
C HIS A 441 2.73 26.10 13.16
N PRO A 442 1.84 25.49 12.36
CA PRO A 442 0.43 25.33 12.74
C PRO A 442 0.33 24.51 14.04
N ASP A 443 -0.30 25.09 15.07
CA ASP A 443 -0.39 24.50 16.42
C ASP A 443 0.96 24.15 17.09
N GLY A 444 2.06 24.73 16.61
CA GLY A 444 3.43 24.38 17.01
C GLY A 444 4.00 23.13 16.32
N GLU A 445 3.25 22.49 15.41
CA GLU A 445 3.77 21.47 14.49
C GLU A 445 4.56 22.15 13.35
N SER A 446 4.78 21.46 12.23
CA SER A 446 5.52 21.97 11.06
C SER A 446 4.69 21.84 9.78
N ASP A 447 4.77 22.84 8.91
CA ASP A 447 4.26 22.78 7.53
C ASP A 447 5.14 21.96 6.56
N THR A 448 6.28 21.46 7.03
CA THR A 448 7.27 20.64 6.30
C THR A 448 7.90 21.32 5.07
N PHE A 449 7.72 22.64 4.91
CA PHE A 449 8.19 23.33 3.72
C PHE A 449 9.62 23.81 3.80
N PRO A 450 10.37 23.73 2.68
CA PRO A 450 11.55 24.52 2.46
C PRO A 450 11.18 25.98 2.13
N TRP A 451 11.91 26.90 2.71
CA TRP A 451 11.80 28.34 2.53
C TRP A 451 13.14 28.91 2.10
N GLU A 452 13.16 29.75 1.06
CA GLU A 452 14.42 30.27 0.53
C GLU A 452 14.86 31.56 1.26
N PHE A 453 15.86 31.42 2.13
CA PHE A 453 16.42 32.52 2.92
C PHE A 453 17.84 32.94 2.47
N ALA A 454 18.29 32.59 1.26
CA ALA A 454 19.55 33.04 0.68
C ALA A 454 19.68 34.58 0.66
N GLN A 455 18.60 35.32 0.39
CA GLN A 455 18.56 36.79 0.49
C GLN A 455 18.89 37.35 1.89
N PHE A 456 18.80 36.52 2.94
CA PHE A 456 19.17 36.87 4.31
C PHE A 456 20.49 36.20 4.76
N GLY A 457 21.22 35.61 3.82
CA GLY A 457 22.47 34.88 4.09
C GLY A 457 22.28 33.52 4.75
N ALA A 458 21.07 32.95 4.75
CA ALA A 458 20.74 31.73 5.50
C ALA A 458 20.44 30.49 4.62
N GLY A 459 20.37 30.66 3.29
CA GLY A 459 20.05 29.58 2.34
C GLY A 459 18.65 29.00 2.54
N THR A 460 18.36 27.87 1.88
CA THR A 460 17.07 27.19 2.04
C THR A 460 16.96 26.52 3.42
N ARG A 461 15.85 26.73 4.14
CA ARG A 461 15.57 26.09 5.44
C ARG A 461 14.21 25.42 5.45
N VAL A 462 14.12 24.24 6.05
CA VAL A 462 12.84 23.57 6.31
C VAL A 462 12.28 23.99 7.67
N THR A 463 10.99 24.35 7.73
CA THR A 463 10.30 24.59 9.02
C THR A 463 10.35 23.33 9.90
N LEU A 464 10.92 23.42 11.10
CA LEU A 464 10.94 22.31 12.06
C LEU A 464 9.70 22.34 12.97
N SER A 465 9.28 21.18 13.49
CA SER A 465 8.25 21.14 14.52
C SER A 465 8.80 21.74 15.82
N LEU A 466 7.97 22.51 16.53
CA LEU A 466 8.28 23.03 17.86
C LEU A 466 7.73 22.11 18.98
N THR A 467 6.97 21.07 18.63
CA THR A 467 6.53 20.04 19.59
C THR A 467 7.73 19.37 20.23
N GLY A 468 7.82 19.38 21.56
CA GLY A 468 8.97 18.84 22.28
C GLY A 468 10.26 19.66 22.16
N ILE A 469 10.23 20.91 21.66
CA ILE A 469 11.42 21.78 21.60
C ILE A 469 12.11 21.94 22.97
N GLY A 470 11.32 21.88 24.06
CA GLY A 470 11.82 21.83 25.45
C GLY A 470 12.82 20.71 25.76
N LEU A 471 12.91 19.67 24.94
CA LEU A 471 13.89 18.58 25.06
C LEU A 471 15.29 18.98 24.58
N THR A 472 15.40 19.99 23.72
CA THR A 472 16.65 20.44 23.08
C THR A 472 16.98 21.90 23.40
N VAL A 473 16.51 22.41 24.54
CA VAL A 473 16.86 23.74 25.05
C VAL A 473 17.90 23.62 26.16
N GLY A 474 18.96 24.41 26.04
CA GLY A 474 20.13 24.33 26.91
C GLY A 474 21.16 25.40 26.57
N PRO A 475 22.29 25.44 27.30
CA PRO A 475 23.32 26.45 27.13
C PRO A 475 24.07 26.29 25.81
N LYS A 476 24.76 27.36 25.38
CA LYS A 476 25.70 27.32 24.25
C LYS A 476 26.72 26.19 24.40
N VAL A 477 26.93 25.43 23.33
CA VAL A 477 27.93 24.36 23.22
C VAL A 477 28.98 24.81 22.22
N ASN A 478 30.26 24.71 22.57
CA ASN A 478 31.39 25.16 21.73
C ASN A 478 31.30 26.61 21.20
N GLY A 479 30.50 27.47 21.85
CA GLY A 479 30.23 28.85 21.45
C GLY A 479 29.07 29.03 20.47
N GLN A 480 28.44 27.94 20.03
CA GLN A 480 27.24 27.88 19.20
C GLN A 480 25.99 27.74 20.08
N GLY A 481 24.85 28.28 19.61
CA GLY A 481 23.55 28.10 20.26
C GLY A 481 22.85 26.80 19.83
N GLN A 482 21.83 26.38 20.57
CA GLN A 482 21.16 25.08 20.33
C GLN A 482 19.98 25.15 19.35
N PHE A 483 19.65 26.32 18.78
CA PHE A 483 18.58 26.45 17.77
C PHE A 483 19.11 26.79 16.37
N HIS A 484 18.32 26.41 15.36
CA HIS A 484 18.68 26.29 13.95
C HIS A 484 19.83 25.29 13.68
N ARG A 485 19.99 24.92 12.40
CA ARG A 485 21.04 23.99 11.93
C ARG A 485 22.45 24.56 12.14
N ALA A 486 22.60 25.87 11.96
CA ALA A 486 23.87 26.61 12.10
C ALA A 486 24.24 27.00 13.54
N GLY A 487 23.36 26.82 14.53
CA GLY A 487 23.61 27.22 15.91
C GLY A 487 23.76 28.73 16.11
N ASP A 488 23.00 29.56 15.35
CA ASP A 488 23.04 31.02 15.40
C ASP A 488 22.12 31.62 16.47
N ARG A 489 21.48 30.81 17.32
CA ARG A 489 20.49 31.21 18.34
C ARG A 489 20.67 30.37 19.59
N ASP A 490 20.84 30.98 20.76
CA ASP A 490 21.07 30.24 22.01
C ASP A 490 19.86 30.19 22.94
N GLU A 491 18.86 31.04 22.75
CA GLU A 491 17.60 31.00 23.49
C GLU A 491 16.37 31.26 22.61
N LEU A 492 15.18 30.90 23.10
CA LEU A 492 13.92 31.09 22.36
C LEU A 492 13.54 32.58 22.21
N GLN A 493 14.07 33.45 23.06
CA GLN A 493 13.89 34.90 22.99
C GLN A 493 14.65 35.51 21.78
N ASP A 494 15.70 34.86 21.26
CA ASP A 494 16.42 35.32 20.06
C ASP A 494 15.57 35.24 18.77
N PHE A 495 14.39 34.63 18.82
CA PHE A 495 13.44 34.67 17.70
C PHE A 495 12.93 36.11 17.42
N ASP A 496 13.27 37.11 18.25
CA ASP A 496 13.16 38.55 17.92
C ASP A 496 13.87 38.95 16.63
N HIS A 497 14.92 38.25 16.22
CA HIS A 497 15.50 38.43 14.88
C HIS A 497 14.58 37.93 13.77
N THR A 498 13.81 36.88 14.03
CA THR A 498 12.97 36.22 13.02
C THR A 498 11.80 37.10 12.59
N TYR A 499 11.08 37.75 13.52
CA TYR A 499 10.00 38.67 13.13
C TYR A 499 10.48 40.01 12.57
N ARG A 500 11.77 40.36 12.77
CA ARG A 500 12.42 41.50 12.10
C ARG A 500 12.83 41.23 10.65
N LEU A 501 12.90 39.97 10.22
CA LEU A 501 13.26 39.66 8.84
C LEU A 501 12.14 40.13 7.89
N PRO A 502 12.46 40.60 6.66
CA PRO A 502 11.49 41.17 5.72
C PRO A 502 10.25 40.33 5.36
N PHE A 503 10.23 39.03 5.70
CA PHE A 503 9.06 38.16 5.52
C PHE A 503 7.98 38.29 6.61
N MET A 504 8.30 38.88 7.76
CA MET A 504 7.33 39.31 8.79
C MET A 504 7.40 40.84 9.01
N ASN A 505 8.61 41.41 8.89
CA ASN A 505 8.90 42.84 8.80
C ASN A 505 8.44 43.68 10.02
N GLY A 506 8.25 43.04 11.18
CA GLY A 506 7.96 43.71 12.44
C GLY A 506 9.20 44.40 13.04
N PRO A 507 9.05 45.53 13.76
CA PRO A 507 10.14 46.22 14.46
C PRO A 507 10.63 45.51 15.72
N GLY A 508 10.11 44.32 16.07
CA GLY A 508 10.52 43.53 17.23
C GLY A 508 9.87 43.95 18.55
N VAL A 509 10.05 43.13 19.59
CA VAL A 509 9.56 43.43 20.96
C VAL A 509 10.63 44.16 21.79
N PHE A 510 11.90 44.00 21.43
CA PHE A 510 13.00 44.81 21.97
C PHE A 510 13.18 46.11 21.16
N PRO A 511 13.69 47.20 21.76
CA PRO A 511 13.94 48.47 21.04
C PRO A 511 14.94 48.34 19.87
N ALA A 512 15.85 47.37 19.95
CA ALA A 512 16.78 46.97 18.91
C ALA A 512 17.05 45.47 19.06
N ALA A 513 17.53 44.81 18.00
CA ALA A 513 17.88 43.39 18.05
C ALA A 513 19.14 43.17 18.91
N ASN A 514 19.04 42.35 19.95
CA ASN A 514 20.18 41.98 20.80
C ASN A 514 21.05 40.92 20.09
N PRO A 515 22.36 40.77 20.40
CA PRO A 515 23.20 39.78 19.72
C PRO A 515 22.70 38.32 19.95
N PRO A 516 22.45 37.51 18.89
CA PRO A 516 21.88 36.15 19.00
C PRO A 516 22.69 35.09 19.78
N LEU A 517 23.95 35.40 20.08
CA LEU A 517 24.84 34.57 20.90
C LEU A 517 25.41 35.40 22.07
N GLY A 518 24.64 36.38 22.54
CA GLY A 518 25.05 37.41 23.47
C GLY A 518 24.92 37.02 24.95
N ALA A 519 24.45 37.97 25.75
CA ALA A 519 23.98 37.74 27.11
C ALA A 519 22.47 37.43 27.06
N PRO A 520 21.93 36.60 27.98
CA PRO A 520 20.54 36.17 27.92
C PRO A 520 19.53 37.31 27.92
N ASN A 521 18.59 37.24 27.00
CA ASN A 521 17.39 38.06 26.87
C ASN A 521 16.25 37.57 27.77
N ALA A 522 16.30 36.31 28.23
CA ALA A 522 15.37 35.78 29.22
C ALA A 522 15.25 36.68 30.46
N GLY A 523 14.02 37.07 30.81
CA GLY A 523 13.72 37.98 31.91
C GLY A 523 13.87 39.48 31.60
N ILE A 524 14.27 39.86 30.38
CA ILE A 524 14.38 41.28 29.97
C ILE A 524 13.04 41.80 29.40
N ASN A 525 12.28 40.96 28.69
CA ASN A 525 11.02 41.36 28.06
C ASN A 525 9.94 40.29 28.26
N SER A 526 8.83 40.68 28.89
CA SER A 526 7.73 39.78 29.26
C SER A 526 7.03 39.10 28.07
N ASP A 527 7.05 39.72 26.89
CA ASP A 527 6.37 39.19 25.70
C ASP A 527 7.26 38.16 24.99
N ALA A 528 8.58 38.40 24.97
CA ALA A 528 9.56 37.41 24.54
C ALA A 528 9.56 36.18 25.49
N ASP A 529 9.53 36.42 26.80
CA ASP A 529 9.42 35.36 27.81
C ASP A 529 8.08 34.61 27.73
N ALA A 530 6.99 35.29 27.36
CA ALA A 530 5.69 34.66 27.13
C ALA A 530 5.73 33.73 25.90
N LEU A 531 6.28 34.20 24.77
CA LEU A 531 6.51 33.38 23.57
C LEU A 531 7.37 32.15 23.88
N ALA A 532 8.50 32.33 24.58
CA ALA A 532 9.35 31.23 25.02
C ALA A 532 8.58 30.24 25.93
N ALA A 533 7.83 30.74 26.92
CA ALA A 533 7.01 29.91 27.80
C ALA A 533 5.93 29.13 27.05
N PHE A 534 5.33 29.69 26.00
CA PHE A 534 4.39 28.97 25.15
C PHE A 534 5.07 27.85 24.36
N MET A 535 6.17 28.14 23.67
CA MET A 535 6.91 27.14 22.89
C MET A 535 7.42 25.98 23.78
N LEU A 536 7.91 26.28 24.99
CA LEU A 536 8.29 25.29 25.99
C LEU A 536 7.11 24.50 26.58
N SER A 537 5.87 25.01 26.46
CA SER A 537 4.65 24.34 26.93
C SER A 537 3.98 23.43 25.89
N LEU A 538 4.46 23.47 24.63
CA LEU A 538 3.98 22.59 23.57
C LEU A 538 4.15 21.13 23.99
N PRO A 539 3.25 20.22 23.58
CA PRO A 539 3.27 18.84 24.04
C PRO A 539 4.61 18.18 23.74
N ALA A 540 5.10 17.39 24.69
CA ALA A 540 6.17 16.42 24.43
C ALA A 540 5.74 15.52 23.26
N VAL A 541 6.70 15.21 22.39
CA VAL A 541 6.50 14.51 21.12
C VAL A 541 5.58 13.30 21.28
N THR A 542 4.56 13.23 20.43
CA THR A 542 3.52 12.19 20.57
C THR A 542 4.00 10.83 20.10
N ASN A 543 3.30 9.78 20.56
CA ASN A 543 3.55 8.41 20.14
C ASN A 543 3.56 8.28 18.62
N SER A 544 4.47 7.47 18.09
CA SER A 544 4.56 7.17 16.67
C SER A 544 3.37 6.33 16.19
N PRO A 545 2.75 6.68 15.04
CA PRO A 545 1.74 5.85 14.40
C PRO A 545 2.31 4.59 13.73
N TYR A 546 3.64 4.45 13.67
CA TYR A 546 4.33 3.29 13.07
C TYR A 546 4.56 2.14 14.08
N ARG A 547 4.17 2.31 15.35
CA ARG A 547 4.18 1.24 16.35
C ARG A 547 3.09 0.20 16.07
N ALA A 548 3.21 -0.97 16.70
CA ALA A 548 2.09 -1.90 16.79
C ALA A 548 0.89 -1.24 17.50
N PRO A 549 -0.37 -1.67 17.25
CA PRO A 549 -1.57 -1.01 17.80
C PRO A 549 -1.64 -0.93 19.34
N ASP A 550 -0.93 -1.81 20.05
CA ASP A 550 -0.80 -1.83 21.51
C ASP A 550 0.34 -0.93 22.04
N GLY A 551 1.13 -0.32 21.15
CA GLY A 551 2.29 0.49 21.48
C GLY A 551 3.58 -0.28 21.74
N SER A 552 3.64 -1.57 21.43
CA SER A 552 4.88 -2.34 21.37
C SER A 552 5.70 -1.99 20.12
N LEU A 553 6.91 -2.53 20.03
CA LEU A 553 7.74 -2.52 18.82
C LEU A 553 7.46 -3.80 18.03
N THR A 554 7.48 -3.71 16.70
CA THR A 554 7.49 -4.91 15.85
C THR A 554 8.88 -5.58 15.87
N GLU A 555 8.98 -6.87 15.51
CA GLU A 555 10.26 -7.61 15.45
C GLU A 555 11.34 -6.84 14.65
N GLY A 556 10.99 -6.36 13.45
CA GLY A 556 11.91 -5.54 12.63
C GLY A 556 12.30 -4.19 13.25
N GLN A 557 11.47 -3.62 14.13
CA GLN A 557 11.84 -2.41 14.90
C GLN A 557 12.75 -2.72 16.07
N VAL A 558 12.64 -3.92 16.67
CA VAL A 558 13.59 -4.42 17.68
C VAL A 558 14.97 -4.61 17.03
N ARG A 559 15.04 -5.31 15.89
CA ARG A 559 16.31 -5.46 15.12
C ARG A 559 16.89 -4.14 14.64
N GLY A 560 16.04 -3.20 14.20
CA GLY A 560 16.47 -1.85 13.86
C GLY A 560 17.08 -1.09 15.05
N ALA A 561 16.61 -1.33 16.27
CA ALA A 561 17.20 -0.78 17.49
C ALA A 561 18.61 -1.37 17.74
N ASP A 562 18.77 -2.67 17.52
CA ASP A 562 20.03 -3.38 17.70
C ASP A 562 21.08 -2.88 16.69
N LEU A 563 20.70 -2.71 15.42
CA LEU A 563 21.51 -2.06 14.39
C LEU A 563 21.89 -0.63 14.79
N PHE A 564 20.93 0.19 15.23
CA PHE A 564 21.16 1.58 15.66
C PHE A 564 22.15 1.71 16.83
N ARG A 565 22.16 0.72 17.75
CA ARG A 565 23.07 0.67 18.89
C ARG A 565 24.45 0.07 18.59
N SER A 566 24.62 -0.58 17.43
CA SER A 566 25.82 -1.34 17.12
C SER A 566 27.03 -0.44 16.88
N THR A 567 28.03 -0.55 17.77
CA THR A 567 29.32 0.16 17.68
C THR A 567 30.50 -0.76 17.36
N SER A 568 30.26 -2.04 17.11
CA SER A 568 31.31 -3.04 16.86
C SER A 568 30.81 -4.18 15.96
N GLY A 569 31.73 -4.86 15.27
CA GLY A 569 31.40 -5.92 14.32
C GLY A 569 31.09 -5.42 12.89
N PRO A 570 30.68 -6.31 11.97
CA PRO A 570 30.51 -5.98 10.54
C PRO A 570 29.34 -5.02 10.26
N PHE A 571 28.38 -4.92 11.18
CA PHE A 571 27.18 -4.08 11.08
C PHE A 571 27.19 -2.89 12.05
N ALA A 572 28.38 -2.41 12.43
CA ALA A 572 28.56 -1.28 13.35
C ALA A 572 28.12 0.05 12.70
N THR A 573 26.87 0.47 12.94
CA THR A 573 26.31 1.72 12.39
C THR A 573 26.77 2.96 13.14
N ASN A 574 27.09 2.83 14.43
CA ASN A 574 27.46 3.94 15.33
C ASN A 574 26.42 5.08 15.42
N CYS A 575 25.16 4.88 15.02
CA CYS A 575 24.15 5.95 15.08
C CYS A 575 23.95 6.51 16.50
N ASN A 576 24.01 5.62 17.50
CA ASN A 576 23.92 5.97 18.92
C ASN A 576 25.10 6.77 19.49
N THR A 577 26.18 7.05 18.74
CA THR A 577 27.29 7.86 19.27
C THR A 577 26.93 9.34 19.38
N CYS A 578 26.16 9.86 18.42
CA CYS A 578 25.62 11.21 18.44
C CYS A 578 24.16 11.20 18.93
N HIS A 579 23.36 10.21 18.49
CA HIS A 579 21.94 10.14 18.85
C HIS A 579 21.69 9.34 20.14
N VAL A 580 22.23 9.85 21.26
CA VAL A 580 22.13 9.21 22.58
C VAL A 580 20.74 9.33 23.23
N ALA A 581 20.22 8.23 23.76
CA ALA A 581 19.02 8.23 24.60
C ALA A 581 19.27 9.00 25.93
N PRO A 582 18.25 9.61 26.57
CA PRO A 582 16.81 9.50 26.31
C PRO A 582 16.28 10.37 25.16
N ILE A 583 16.94 11.49 24.82
CA ILE A 583 16.41 12.46 23.84
C ILE A 583 16.94 12.25 22.41
N PHE A 584 17.73 11.21 22.17
CA PHE A 584 18.28 10.82 20.86
C PHE A 584 19.08 11.95 20.18
N THR A 585 19.82 12.68 20.99
CA THR A 585 20.81 13.70 20.63
C THR A 585 21.72 13.92 21.82
N ASP A 586 23.00 14.18 21.56
CA ASP A 586 24.00 14.60 22.53
C ASP A 586 24.05 16.12 22.74
N LEU A 587 23.28 16.87 21.94
CA LEU A 587 23.25 18.34 21.90
C LEU A 587 24.61 18.99 21.53
N ASP A 588 25.51 18.24 20.89
CA ASP A 588 26.79 18.74 20.38
C ASP A 588 26.79 18.87 18.85
N PHE A 589 27.85 19.45 18.29
CA PHE A 589 28.01 19.75 16.88
C PHE A 589 29.00 18.81 16.20
N HIS A 590 28.51 18.03 15.24
CA HIS A 590 29.30 17.01 14.54
C HIS A 590 29.51 17.33 13.07
N ASN A 591 30.65 16.90 12.53
CA ASN A 591 30.93 16.99 11.10
C ASN A 591 30.38 15.76 10.37
N VAL A 592 29.26 15.92 9.65
CA VAL A 592 28.66 14.84 8.83
C VAL A 592 28.98 14.95 7.32
N GLY A 593 29.99 15.75 6.95
CA GLY A 593 30.65 15.61 5.65
C GLY A 593 30.29 16.60 4.53
N GLY A 594 29.57 17.68 4.84
CA GLY A 594 29.47 18.85 3.95
C GLY A 594 28.39 18.79 2.88
N LEU A 595 27.13 19.03 3.30
CA LEU A 595 25.94 19.11 2.44
C LEU A 595 25.18 20.44 2.58
N ALA A 596 25.77 21.43 3.25
CA ALA A 596 25.18 22.76 3.33
C ALA A 596 25.44 23.56 2.03
N PRO A 597 24.40 24.02 1.30
CA PRO A 597 24.57 25.19 0.45
C PRO A 597 24.97 26.37 1.34
N ALA A 598 26.12 26.98 1.05
CA ALA A 598 26.55 28.20 1.73
C ALA A 598 25.50 29.32 1.50
N PRO A 599 25.19 30.16 2.51
CA PRO A 599 26.17 30.66 3.48
C PRO A 599 25.71 30.62 4.96
N GLU A 600 25.07 29.54 5.43
CA GLU A 600 24.98 29.27 6.88
C GLU A 600 26.37 28.91 7.45
N TYR A 601 27.18 29.93 7.71
CA TYR A 601 28.60 29.78 8.07
C TYR A 601 28.80 29.24 9.49
N GLN A 602 29.05 27.93 9.63
CA GLN A 602 30.11 27.35 10.49
C GLN A 602 30.77 26.08 9.88
N GLY A 603 30.91 26.03 8.55
CA GLY A 603 31.57 24.92 7.86
C GLY A 603 30.69 23.67 7.78
N ASN A 604 31.26 22.49 8.03
CA ASN A 604 30.55 21.21 7.95
C ASN A 604 29.97 20.73 9.31
N LEU A 605 29.95 21.58 10.33
CA LEU A 605 29.45 21.24 11.67
C LEU A 605 27.93 21.39 11.76
N PHE A 606 27.27 20.40 12.37
CA PHE A 606 25.82 20.34 12.51
C PHE A 606 25.42 19.97 13.93
N ASN A 607 24.52 20.77 14.52
CA ASN A 607 23.84 20.44 15.77
C ASN A 607 23.09 19.11 15.61
N THR A 608 23.42 18.09 16.42
CA THR A 608 22.75 16.78 16.36
C THR A 608 21.24 16.95 16.62
N PRO A 609 20.35 16.70 15.63
CA PRO A 609 18.92 16.80 15.89
C PRO A 609 18.46 15.64 16.77
N SER A 610 17.51 15.89 17.66
CA SER A 610 16.77 14.81 18.31
C SER A 610 16.05 13.97 17.26
N LEU A 611 16.15 12.64 17.37
CA LEU A 611 15.35 11.70 16.57
C LEU A 611 13.96 11.42 17.18
N VAL A 612 13.66 11.97 18.36
CA VAL A 612 12.35 11.83 18.99
C VAL A 612 11.31 12.56 18.13
N GLY A 613 10.43 11.79 17.48
CA GLY A 613 9.45 12.32 16.53
C GLY A 613 9.96 12.42 15.09
N ALA A 614 11.08 11.78 14.76
CA ALA A 614 11.60 11.74 13.38
C ALA A 614 10.54 11.27 12.36
N TRP A 615 9.59 10.43 12.76
CA TRP A 615 8.48 9.98 11.92
C TRP A 615 7.53 11.09 11.42
N ASP A 616 7.48 12.23 12.12
CA ASP A 616 6.63 13.39 11.81
C ASP A 616 7.41 14.51 11.08
N ARG A 617 8.68 14.23 10.75
CA ARG A 617 9.60 15.17 10.08
C ARG A 617 9.74 14.81 8.61
N TRP A 618 9.57 15.81 7.75
CA TRP A 618 9.84 15.71 6.32
C TRP A 618 10.20 17.11 5.78
N PRO A 619 11.04 17.22 4.74
CA PRO A 619 12.08 16.24 4.36
C PRO A 619 13.10 16.07 5.52
N TYR A 620 13.92 15.01 5.46
CA TYR A 620 14.91 14.75 6.52
C TYR A 620 16.19 15.55 6.32
N GLU A 621 16.67 15.57 5.08
CA GLU A 621 17.74 16.45 4.60
C GLU A 621 17.33 17.09 3.27
N GLN A 622 17.99 18.19 2.93
CA GLN A 622 17.82 18.96 1.71
C GLN A 622 19.19 19.42 1.21
N THR A 623 19.45 19.29 -0.10
CA THR A 623 20.66 19.82 -0.74
C THR A 623 20.31 20.62 -1.99
N ALA A 624 21.03 21.72 -2.25
CA ALA A 624 21.00 22.33 -3.56
C ALA A 624 21.73 21.40 -4.56
N SER A 625 21.01 20.89 -5.55
CA SER A 625 21.57 20.14 -6.68
C SER A 625 22.52 21.03 -7.50
N ALA A 626 23.40 20.42 -8.28
CA ALA A 626 24.32 21.13 -9.18
C ALA A 626 23.62 22.00 -10.26
N ASN A 627 22.30 21.87 -10.41
CA ASN A 627 21.49 22.64 -11.36
C ASN A 627 20.68 23.78 -10.69
N GLY A 628 20.78 23.96 -9.36
CA GLY A 628 20.00 24.95 -8.60
C GLY A 628 18.64 24.46 -8.09
N ASN A 629 18.18 23.27 -8.48
CA ASN A 629 17.00 22.63 -7.89
C ASN A 629 17.31 22.11 -6.48
N LEU A 630 16.29 21.95 -5.63
CA LEU A 630 16.42 21.40 -4.29
C LEU A 630 16.14 19.89 -4.31
N ASP A 631 17.11 19.08 -3.90
CA ASP A 631 16.94 17.63 -3.71
C ASP A 631 16.39 17.38 -2.30
N PHE A 632 15.34 16.56 -2.20
CA PHE A 632 14.67 16.22 -0.94
C PHE A 632 14.92 14.77 -0.56
N TYR A 633 15.48 14.54 0.63
CA TYR A 633 15.84 13.20 1.07
C TYR A 633 14.79 12.60 2.03
N THR A 634 14.33 11.41 1.66
CA THR A 634 13.69 10.44 2.58
C THR A 634 14.68 9.96 3.63
N LEU A 635 14.17 9.42 4.74
CA LEU A 635 14.98 8.84 5.80
C LEU A 635 15.93 7.76 5.26
N LEU A 636 15.39 6.82 4.47
CA LEU A 636 16.17 5.78 3.80
C LEU A 636 17.26 6.34 2.88
N SER A 637 16.97 7.42 2.14
CA SER A 637 17.95 8.05 1.26
C SER A 637 19.02 8.86 2.01
N VAL A 638 18.73 9.47 3.18
CA VAL A 638 19.78 10.06 4.04
C VAL A 638 20.74 8.95 4.49
N LEU A 639 20.18 7.83 4.95
CA LEU A 639 20.97 6.67 5.36
C LEU A 639 21.77 6.01 4.22
N ARG A 640 21.49 6.30 2.93
CA ARG A 640 22.18 5.69 1.78
C ARG A 640 23.02 6.67 0.97
N ALA A 641 22.38 7.70 0.42
CA ALA A 641 23.00 8.64 -0.49
C ALA A 641 24.12 9.44 0.20
N ASP A 642 23.92 9.85 1.44
CA ASP A 642 24.86 10.76 2.11
C ASP A 642 26.03 10.01 2.76
N ASN A 643 25.79 8.80 3.28
CA ASN A 643 26.90 7.91 3.66
C ASN A 643 27.71 7.41 2.46
N ALA A 644 27.11 7.19 1.29
CA ALA A 644 27.88 6.89 0.07
C ALA A 644 28.74 8.08 -0.42
N LYS A 645 28.34 9.33 -0.12
CA LYS A 645 29.11 10.55 -0.46
C LYS A 645 30.23 10.83 0.55
N THR A 646 29.98 10.67 1.85
CA THR A 646 30.88 11.21 2.91
C THR A 646 31.40 10.17 3.88
N GLY A 647 30.65 9.10 4.16
CA GLY A 647 30.94 8.12 5.21
C GLY A 647 30.94 8.68 6.64
N MET A 648 30.33 9.86 6.86
CA MET A 648 30.36 10.58 8.14
C MET A 648 29.01 10.66 8.88
N HIS A 649 27.91 10.13 8.33
CA HIS A 649 26.58 10.15 8.95
C HIS A 649 26.19 8.76 9.49
N GLY A 650 27.01 8.22 10.39
CA GLY A 650 26.98 6.80 10.76
C GLY A 650 27.62 5.91 9.68
N ASN A 651 27.62 4.59 9.89
CA ASN A 651 28.19 3.61 8.96
C ASN A 651 27.12 2.57 8.55
N THR A 652 26.26 2.98 7.62
CA THR A 652 25.23 2.13 7.02
C THR A 652 25.70 1.40 5.76
N SER A 653 26.91 1.68 5.29
CA SER A 653 27.43 1.19 3.99
C SER A 653 27.55 -0.33 3.87
N SER A 654 27.65 -1.03 5.01
CA SER A 654 27.69 -2.50 5.09
C SER A 654 26.32 -3.16 5.30
N LEU A 655 25.23 -2.38 5.41
CA LEU A 655 23.89 -2.92 5.64
C LEU A 655 23.21 -3.33 4.33
N ASN A 656 22.58 -4.51 4.35
CA ASN A 656 21.75 -5.00 3.26
C ASN A 656 20.39 -4.26 3.19
N ARG A 657 19.59 -4.53 2.14
CA ARG A 657 18.30 -3.85 1.91
C ARG A 657 17.31 -4.00 3.07
N ASN A 658 17.30 -5.13 3.79
CA ASN A 658 16.38 -5.36 4.91
C ASN A 658 16.88 -4.72 6.19
N GLN A 659 18.16 -4.88 6.55
CA GLN A 659 18.77 -4.19 7.70
C GLN A 659 18.55 -2.67 7.63
N MET A 660 18.68 -2.08 6.43
CA MET A 660 18.37 -0.67 6.18
C MET A 660 16.92 -0.28 6.48
N ARG A 661 15.96 -1.15 6.14
CA ARG A 661 14.52 -0.94 6.42
C ARG A 661 14.17 -1.16 7.88
N GLU A 662 14.84 -2.11 8.54
CA GLU A 662 14.69 -2.37 9.97
C GLU A 662 15.18 -1.15 10.76
N LEU A 663 16.37 -0.62 10.42
CA LEU A 663 16.88 0.65 10.93
C LEU A 663 15.93 1.83 10.65
N GLU A 664 15.44 1.99 9.42
CA GLU A 664 14.45 3.03 9.07
C GLU A 664 13.16 2.90 9.90
N SER A 665 12.63 1.68 10.03
CA SER A 665 11.40 1.41 10.80
C SER A 665 11.60 1.70 12.29
N PHE A 666 12.76 1.37 12.85
CA PHE A 666 13.13 1.74 14.21
C PHE A 666 13.19 3.26 14.40
N LEU A 667 13.87 3.98 13.51
CA LEU A 667 13.94 5.45 13.53
C LEU A 667 12.54 6.09 13.47
N GLN A 668 11.59 5.47 12.75
CA GLN A 668 10.19 5.89 12.72
C GLN A 668 9.40 5.63 14.02
N VAL A 669 9.90 4.84 14.98
CA VAL A 669 9.23 4.60 16.27
C VAL A 669 9.97 5.21 17.47
N ILE A 670 11.03 5.98 17.23
CA ILE A 670 11.62 6.86 18.23
C ILE A 670 10.65 8.01 18.51
N ASP A 671 10.04 7.99 19.70
CA ASP A 671 8.96 8.88 20.10
C ASP A 671 8.99 9.18 21.61
N GLY A 672 8.00 9.93 22.11
CA GLY A 672 7.90 10.30 23.53
C GLY A 672 7.76 9.13 24.52
N LYS A 673 7.50 7.90 24.05
CA LYS A 673 7.54 6.68 24.88
C LYS A 673 8.95 6.09 24.90
N MET A 674 9.63 6.05 23.74
CA MET A 674 11.01 5.54 23.71
C MET A 674 11.98 6.48 24.44
N SER A 675 11.69 7.78 24.52
CA SER A 675 12.49 8.70 25.33
C SER A 675 12.33 8.51 26.84
N THR A 676 11.23 7.91 27.33
CA THR A 676 11.11 7.51 28.74
C THR A 676 11.72 6.15 29.03
N ASP A 677 11.54 5.19 28.12
CA ASP A 677 11.84 3.78 28.37
C ASP A 677 13.28 3.38 27.95
N GLY A 678 13.88 4.16 27.04
CA GLY A 678 15.25 4.02 26.55
C GLY A 678 15.48 2.83 25.59
N ILE A 679 16.54 2.91 24.79
CA ILE A 679 16.90 1.86 23.81
C ILE A 679 17.63 0.66 24.41
N ALA A 680 18.12 0.77 25.64
CA ALA A 680 18.96 -0.24 26.28
C ALA A 680 18.22 -1.53 26.66
N ASN A 681 16.89 -1.50 26.69
CA ASN A 681 16.02 -2.62 27.04
C ASN A 681 15.37 -3.29 25.80
N VAL A 682 15.68 -2.81 24.60
CA VAL A 682 15.19 -3.37 23.33
C VAL A 682 16.29 -4.29 22.80
N THR A 683 16.06 -5.59 22.71
CA THR A 683 17.05 -6.55 22.20
C THR A 683 16.31 -7.66 21.49
N ASP A 684 16.82 -8.10 20.34
CA ASP A 684 16.22 -9.26 19.69
C ASP A 684 16.53 -10.55 20.48
N ALA A 685 15.45 -11.27 20.79
CA ALA A 685 15.44 -12.57 21.43
C ALA A 685 14.44 -13.51 20.73
N THR A 686 13.93 -13.12 19.56
CA THR A 686 13.08 -13.94 18.70
C THR A 686 13.95 -14.62 17.65
N PRO A 687 13.93 -15.96 17.55
CA PRO A 687 14.54 -16.66 16.44
C PRO A 687 13.98 -16.23 15.07
N PRO A 688 14.78 -16.36 13.99
CA PRO A 688 14.30 -16.17 12.64
C PRO A 688 13.20 -17.18 12.35
N ARG A 689 12.31 -16.83 11.41
CA ARG A 689 11.18 -17.65 10.98
C ARG A 689 11.06 -17.64 9.48
N VAL A 690 10.67 -18.77 8.90
CA VAL A 690 10.35 -18.88 7.48
C VAL A 690 8.97 -18.27 7.26
N VAL A 691 8.89 -17.20 6.46
CA VAL A 691 7.63 -16.54 6.08
C VAL A 691 7.09 -17.05 4.75
N GLU A 692 7.95 -17.56 3.88
CA GLU A 692 7.58 -18.07 2.57
C GLU A 692 8.58 -19.15 2.12
N VAL A 693 8.10 -20.18 1.42
CA VAL A 693 8.95 -21.07 0.61
C VAL A 693 8.30 -21.19 -0.75
N ARG A 694 9.08 -20.93 -1.81
CA ARG A 694 8.61 -21.01 -3.20
C ARG A 694 9.60 -21.74 -4.09
N ALA A 695 9.08 -22.58 -4.98
CA ALA A 695 9.86 -23.09 -6.10
C ALA A 695 10.13 -21.94 -7.09
N ILE A 696 11.38 -21.82 -7.55
CA ILE A 696 11.75 -20.86 -8.61
C ILE A 696 12.26 -21.56 -9.88
N SER A 697 12.67 -22.82 -9.76
CA SER A 697 12.90 -23.77 -10.86
C SER A 697 12.67 -25.20 -10.35
N LEU A 698 12.86 -26.21 -11.21
CA LEU A 698 12.76 -27.63 -10.80
C LEU A 698 13.94 -28.08 -9.91
N ASP A 699 15.05 -27.34 -9.95
CA ASP A 699 16.29 -27.58 -9.21
C ASP A 699 16.62 -26.45 -8.22
N ALA A 700 15.74 -25.46 -8.02
CA ALA A 700 15.95 -24.38 -7.05
C ALA A 700 14.68 -23.90 -6.32
N VAL A 701 14.83 -23.74 -5.01
CA VAL A 701 13.77 -23.33 -4.07
C VAL A 701 14.25 -22.14 -3.26
N GLN A 702 13.45 -21.09 -3.15
CA GLN A 702 13.72 -19.96 -2.26
C GLN A 702 13.01 -20.12 -0.93
N VAL A 703 13.78 -20.08 0.15
CA VAL A 703 13.33 -19.92 1.53
C VAL A 703 13.47 -18.45 1.90
N VAL A 704 12.38 -17.82 2.31
CA VAL A 704 12.35 -16.42 2.74
C VAL A 704 12.13 -16.35 4.23
N PHE A 705 13.05 -15.70 4.93
CA PHE A 705 12.98 -15.47 6.37
C PHE A 705 12.31 -14.11 6.68
N ASN A 706 11.72 -13.97 7.88
CA ASN A 706 11.19 -12.70 8.42
C ASN A 706 12.28 -11.63 8.62
N GLU A 707 13.56 -12.00 8.54
CA GLU A 707 14.71 -11.20 8.94
C GLU A 707 16.03 -11.61 8.29
N THR A 708 17.09 -10.84 8.55
CA THR A 708 18.43 -11.16 8.06
C THR A 708 19.05 -12.32 8.85
N VAL A 709 19.47 -13.38 8.16
CA VAL A 709 20.10 -14.57 8.75
C VAL A 709 21.62 -14.55 8.61
N ASP A 710 22.34 -15.22 9.51
CA ASP A 710 23.79 -15.37 9.42
C ASP A 710 24.18 -16.14 8.14
N SER A 711 25.17 -15.62 7.41
CA SER A 711 25.55 -16.20 6.12
C SER A 711 26.26 -17.55 6.23
N THR A 712 26.87 -17.86 7.37
CA THR A 712 27.55 -19.15 7.59
C THR A 712 26.51 -20.25 7.79
N THR A 713 25.57 -20.06 8.71
CA THR A 713 24.51 -21.04 8.98
C THR A 713 23.47 -21.10 7.88
N ALA A 714 23.15 -19.98 7.22
CA ALA A 714 22.19 -19.94 6.14
C ALA A 714 22.69 -20.57 4.82
N THR A 715 24.01 -20.72 4.64
CA THR A 715 24.59 -21.40 3.46
C THR A 715 25.06 -22.83 3.73
N ASP A 716 24.96 -23.32 4.98
CA ASP A 716 25.16 -24.74 5.28
C ASP A 716 23.92 -25.54 4.86
N VAL A 717 24.09 -26.41 3.86
CA VAL A 717 23.04 -27.31 3.37
C VAL A 717 22.51 -28.27 4.44
N ALA A 718 23.29 -28.55 5.49
CA ALA A 718 22.85 -29.39 6.61
C ALA A 718 21.72 -28.76 7.44
N ASN A 719 21.52 -27.45 7.34
CA ASN A 719 20.44 -26.72 8.02
C ASN A 719 19.10 -26.75 7.26
N TYR A 720 19.02 -27.49 6.16
CA TYR A 720 17.82 -27.61 5.34
C TYR A 720 17.58 -29.06 4.98
N ALA A 721 16.37 -29.55 5.25
CA ALA A 721 15.90 -30.83 4.75
C ALA A 721 14.50 -30.66 4.15
N LEU A 722 14.21 -31.44 3.12
CA LEU A 722 12.93 -31.42 2.40
C LEU A 722 12.29 -32.79 2.52
N THR A 723 10.99 -32.87 2.80
CA THR A 723 10.28 -34.16 2.85
C THR A 723 9.00 -34.15 2.04
N ASP A 724 8.76 -35.22 1.28
CA ASP A 724 7.49 -35.50 0.58
C ASP A 724 6.50 -36.28 1.48
N GLY A 725 6.83 -36.49 2.76
CA GLY A 725 6.09 -37.32 3.70
C GLY A 725 6.48 -38.80 3.71
N ILE A 726 7.32 -39.24 2.77
CA ILE A 726 7.82 -40.63 2.65
C ILE A 726 9.35 -40.67 2.78
N ARG A 727 10.04 -39.70 2.17
CA ARG A 727 11.51 -39.60 2.09
C ARG A 727 11.98 -38.23 2.56
N THR A 728 13.26 -38.11 2.86
CA THR A 728 13.91 -36.84 3.20
C THR A 728 15.09 -36.60 2.27
N TYR A 729 15.16 -35.40 1.71
CA TYR A 729 16.16 -34.95 0.74
C TYR A 729 16.95 -33.79 1.33
N LEU A 730 18.25 -33.73 1.04
CA LEU A 730 19.11 -32.60 1.39
C LEU A 730 19.39 -31.78 0.11
N PRO A 731 19.41 -30.44 0.18
CA PRO A 731 19.88 -29.59 -0.90
C PRO A 731 21.32 -29.91 -1.30
N THR A 732 21.63 -29.74 -2.59
CA THR A 732 22.99 -29.90 -3.15
C THR A 732 23.85 -28.65 -2.95
N ALA A 733 23.22 -27.48 -2.82
CA ALA A 733 23.85 -26.22 -2.44
C ALA A 733 22.84 -25.29 -1.76
N ALA A 734 23.33 -24.32 -1.00
CA ALA A 734 22.54 -23.21 -0.45
C ALA A 734 23.30 -21.90 -0.66
N SER A 735 22.59 -20.85 -1.06
CA SER A 735 23.17 -19.53 -1.32
C SER A 735 22.26 -18.42 -0.77
N LEU A 736 22.83 -17.53 0.03
CA LEU A 736 22.13 -16.37 0.57
C LEU A 736 22.21 -15.20 -0.43
N ASP A 737 21.08 -14.55 -0.72
CA ASP A 737 21.03 -13.27 -1.44
C ASP A 737 21.75 -12.20 -0.60
N PRO A 738 22.93 -11.69 -1.00
CA PRO A 738 23.69 -10.75 -0.19
C PRO A 738 23.08 -9.35 -0.17
N ALA A 739 22.21 -9.01 -1.13
CA ALA A 739 21.57 -7.70 -1.20
C ALA A 739 20.34 -7.61 -0.28
N ARG A 740 19.69 -8.74 0.02
CA ARG A 740 18.54 -8.82 0.94
C ARG A 740 18.87 -9.45 2.30
N GLY A 741 19.75 -10.44 2.35
CA GLY A 741 20.15 -11.14 3.57
C GLY A 741 19.09 -12.03 4.23
N ASN A 742 17.87 -12.12 3.68
CA ASN A 742 16.78 -12.97 4.18
C ASN A 742 16.25 -14.00 3.16
N ILE A 743 16.81 -14.06 1.95
CA ILE A 743 16.39 -15.03 0.92
C ILE A 743 17.53 -16.01 0.70
N VAL A 744 17.30 -17.28 1.02
CA VAL A 744 18.21 -18.37 0.72
C VAL A 744 17.66 -19.14 -0.48
N THR A 745 18.46 -19.24 -1.53
CA THR A 745 18.19 -20.12 -2.67
C THR A 745 18.89 -21.44 -2.43
N LEU A 746 18.10 -22.49 -2.21
CA LEU A 746 18.52 -23.88 -2.10
C LEU A 746 18.53 -24.50 -3.49
N SER A 747 19.66 -25.04 -3.93
CA SER A 747 19.70 -25.95 -5.07
C SER A 747 19.24 -27.32 -4.60
N VAL A 748 18.17 -27.84 -5.17
CA VAL A 748 17.68 -29.21 -4.94
C VAL A 748 18.16 -30.12 -6.07
N GLY A 749 18.12 -31.44 -5.86
CA GLY A 749 18.42 -32.37 -6.95
C GLY A 749 17.38 -32.23 -8.08
N LEU A 750 17.72 -32.72 -9.28
CA LEU A 750 16.72 -32.88 -10.34
C LEU A 750 15.67 -33.90 -9.90
N HIS A 751 14.57 -33.41 -9.34
CA HIS A 751 13.38 -34.19 -9.06
C HIS A 751 12.57 -34.32 -10.36
N TYR A 752 12.14 -35.54 -10.68
CA TYR A 752 11.73 -35.94 -12.03
C TYR A 752 10.70 -35.01 -12.67
N TYR A 753 10.97 -34.63 -13.93
CA TYR A 753 10.27 -33.63 -14.74
C TYR A 753 8.77 -33.90 -15.01
N GLY A 754 8.22 -35.03 -14.52
CA GLY A 754 6.86 -35.49 -14.84
C GLY A 754 5.82 -35.36 -13.73
N CYS A 755 6.20 -35.21 -12.44
CA CYS A 755 5.23 -35.40 -11.35
C CYS A 755 5.16 -34.29 -10.30
N PRO A 756 3.93 -33.88 -9.92
CA PRO A 756 3.69 -32.84 -8.92
C PRO A 756 3.99 -33.34 -7.51
N VAL A 757 5.22 -33.12 -7.03
CA VAL A 757 5.61 -33.49 -5.65
C VAL A 757 5.52 -32.29 -4.73
N THR A 758 4.70 -32.41 -3.68
CA THR A 758 4.64 -31.44 -2.58
C THR A 758 5.72 -31.78 -1.56
N TYR A 759 6.69 -30.89 -1.40
CA TYR A 759 7.73 -30.97 -0.38
C TYR A 759 7.36 -30.06 0.78
N THR A 760 7.65 -30.50 2.00
CA THR A 760 7.63 -29.67 3.20
C THR A 760 9.06 -29.40 3.62
N LEU A 761 9.39 -28.13 3.82
CA LEU A 761 10.66 -27.72 4.43
C LEU A 761 10.66 -28.18 5.89
N VAL A 762 11.68 -28.95 6.26
CA VAL A 762 12.00 -29.29 7.65
C VAL A 762 13.01 -28.25 8.14
N PRO A 763 12.68 -27.43 9.15
CA PRO A 763 13.58 -26.39 9.65
C PRO A 763 14.80 -27.01 10.34
N GLY A 764 15.99 -26.50 10.02
CA GLY A 764 17.27 -26.82 10.67
C GLY A 764 17.88 -25.64 11.41
N ALA A 765 19.18 -25.67 11.70
CA ALA A 765 19.82 -24.73 12.60
C ALA A 765 20.33 -23.43 11.93
N VAL A 766 19.44 -22.71 11.25
CA VAL A 766 19.73 -21.37 10.71
C VAL A 766 19.67 -20.33 11.83
N GLU A 767 20.68 -19.47 11.94
CA GLU A 767 20.81 -18.45 12.98
C GLU A 767 20.51 -17.04 12.43
N ASP A 768 20.10 -16.12 13.30
CA ASP A 768 20.07 -14.69 13.00
C ASP A 768 21.47 -14.05 12.98
N ILE A 769 21.53 -12.75 12.68
CA ILE A 769 22.77 -11.95 12.73
C ILE A 769 23.03 -11.28 14.10
N ALA A 770 22.21 -11.52 15.13
CA ALA A 770 22.26 -10.77 16.39
C ALA A 770 23.49 -11.10 17.26
N GLY A 771 24.23 -12.17 16.92
CA GLY A 771 25.40 -12.71 17.64
C GLY A 771 26.65 -11.80 17.77
N ALA A 772 26.55 -10.48 17.60
CA ALA A 772 27.69 -9.55 17.63
C ALA A 772 27.55 -8.28 18.50
N VAL A 773 26.48 -8.09 19.29
CA VAL A 773 26.42 -6.98 20.28
C VAL A 773 25.83 -7.41 21.63
N THR A 774 26.68 -8.00 22.49
CA THR A 774 26.46 -8.13 23.94
C THR A 774 25.20 -8.89 24.44
N GLY A 775 25.03 -10.17 24.07
CA GLY A 775 24.44 -11.13 25.02
C GLY A 775 23.44 -12.18 24.50
N GLY A 776 22.97 -12.08 23.26
CA GLY A 776 22.19 -13.16 22.63
C GLY A 776 23.07 -14.37 22.32
N VAL A 777 22.65 -15.57 22.73
CA VAL A 777 23.28 -16.82 22.29
C VAL A 777 22.51 -17.30 21.08
N ASN A 778 23.09 -17.14 19.89
CA ASN A 778 22.66 -17.68 18.59
C ASN A 778 21.16 -18.04 18.54
N ASN A 779 20.29 -17.09 18.19
CA ASN A 779 18.85 -17.36 18.14
C ASN A 779 18.55 -18.28 16.94
N VAL A 780 18.63 -19.60 17.15
CA VAL A 780 18.42 -20.61 16.11
C VAL A 780 16.93 -20.71 15.76
N LEU A 781 16.61 -20.69 14.46
CA LEU A 781 15.31 -20.98 13.85
C LEU A 781 14.46 -21.95 14.70
N ASP A 782 13.29 -21.51 15.17
CA ASP A 782 12.47 -22.35 16.06
C ASP A 782 11.85 -23.53 15.28
N ILE A 783 12.50 -24.68 15.39
CA ILE A 783 12.06 -25.93 14.74
C ILE A 783 10.69 -26.44 15.23
N ASN A 784 10.16 -25.89 16.34
CA ASN A 784 8.86 -26.25 16.90
C ASN A 784 7.73 -25.31 16.44
N ASP A 785 8.06 -24.18 15.80
CA ASP A 785 7.05 -23.28 15.24
C ASP A 785 6.46 -23.92 13.96
N PRO A 786 5.16 -24.26 13.95
CA PRO A 786 4.53 -24.90 12.80
C PRO A 786 4.49 -24.00 11.56
N SER A 787 4.71 -22.68 11.69
CA SER A 787 4.82 -21.76 10.55
C SER A 787 6.17 -21.87 9.81
N ASN A 788 7.18 -22.51 10.40
CA ASN A 788 8.47 -22.77 9.76
C ASN A 788 8.43 -24.01 8.84
N GLY A 789 7.56 -24.98 9.13
CA GLY A 789 7.34 -26.19 8.34
C GLY A 789 6.48 -25.98 7.10
N ARG A 790 6.91 -25.09 6.18
CA ARG A 790 6.09 -24.72 5.00
C ARG A 790 6.19 -25.73 3.87
N SER A 791 5.04 -26.07 3.29
CA SER A 791 4.97 -26.88 2.07
C SER A 791 5.00 -26.02 0.81
N PHE A 792 5.77 -26.46 -0.19
CA PHE A 792 5.80 -25.96 -1.55
C PHE A 792 5.73 -27.15 -2.52
N THR A 793 5.62 -26.90 -3.82
CA THR A 793 5.09 -27.90 -4.74
C THR A 793 5.73 -27.73 -6.12
N LEU A 794 6.50 -28.74 -6.56
CA LEU A 794 7.25 -28.74 -7.83
C LEU A 794 6.39 -29.39 -8.92
N ASN A 795 5.65 -28.58 -9.69
CA ASN A 795 4.51 -29.06 -10.50
C ASN A 795 4.65 -28.84 -12.01
N GLY A 796 5.74 -29.27 -12.66
CA GLY A 796 5.85 -29.25 -14.13
C GLY A 796 5.61 -27.86 -14.76
N THR A 797 5.72 -26.80 -13.96
CA THR A 797 5.43 -25.42 -14.29
C THR A 797 6.36 -24.53 -13.49
N ILE A 798 6.81 -23.44 -14.08
CA ILE A 798 7.79 -22.53 -13.48
C ILE A 798 7.29 -21.09 -13.64
N SER A 799 7.25 -20.35 -12.53
CA SER A 799 6.89 -18.93 -12.50
C SER A 799 8.15 -18.09 -12.39
N VAL A 800 8.50 -17.39 -13.47
CA VAL A 800 9.65 -16.48 -13.53
C VAL A 800 9.16 -15.05 -13.36
N THR A 801 9.74 -14.32 -12.40
CA THR A 801 9.40 -12.93 -12.10
C THR A 801 10.58 -12.01 -12.41
N PHE A 802 10.37 -11.13 -13.38
CA PHE A 802 11.31 -10.10 -13.83
C PHE A 802 10.94 -8.77 -13.14
N GLY A 803 11.92 -8.08 -12.52
CA GLY A 803 11.73 -6.78 -11.86
C GLY A 803 11.76 -6.75 -10.32
N ASP A 804 12.56 -7.60 -9.65
CA ASP A 804 12.90 -7.42 -8.22
C ASP A 804 14.29 -8.00 -7.87
N THR A 805 14.71 -9.11 -8.49
CA THR A 805 16.05 -9.68 -8.30
C THR A 805 17.12 -8.86 -9.02
N GLY A 806 17.99 -8.20 -8.25
CA GLY A 806 18.95 -7.22 -8.77
C GLY A 806 20.07 -7.84 -9.62
N ASN A 807 19.89 -7.84 -10.94
CA ASN A 807 20.97 -7.66 -11.92
C ASN A 807 20.46 -7.43 -13.36
N GLU A 808 19.62 -6.42 -13.58
CA GLU A 808 19.38 -5.89 -14.93
C GLU A 808 19.68 -4.38 -14.97
N THR A 809 20.83 -4.02 -15.52
CA THR A 809 21.16 -2.62 -15.82
C THR A 809 20.30 -2.13 -16.99
N PHE A 810 19.32 -1.26 -16.73
CA PHE A 810 18.65 -0.48 -17.77
C PHE A 810 19.70 0.22 -18.66
N PRO A 811 19.79 -0.09 -19.96
CA PRO A 811 20.75 0.58 -20.84
C PRO A 811 20.37 2.06 -20.97
N SER A 812 21.23 2.94 -20.44
CA SER A 812 21.05 4.38 -20.61
C SER A 812 21.12 4.75 -22.09
N VAL A 813 20.09 5.40 -22.62
CA VAL A 813 20.24 6.17 -23.87
C VAL A 813 21.08 7.39 -23.52
N ALA A 814 22.36 7.35 -23.87
CA ALA A 814 23.35 8.34 -23.47
C ALA A 814 23.04 9.74 -24.04
N ARG A 815 23.43 10.78 -23.30
CA ARG A 815 23.43 12.18 -23.78
C ARG A 815 24.34 12.29 -25.01
N ASP A 816 23.81 12.78 -26.13
CA ASP A 816 24.63 13.49 -27.12
C ASP A 816 24.47 15.00 -26.87
N ALA A 817 25.60 15.69 -26.71
CA ALA A 817 25.66 17.05 -26.15
C ALA A 817 25.37 18.17 -27.18
N SER A 818 24.70 17.84 -28.29
CA SER A 818 24.33 18.82 -29.31
C SER A 818 23.02 18.49 -30.02
N PHE A 819 21.90 18.98 -29.50
CA PHE A 819 20.94 19.85 -30.21
C PHE A 819 19.81 20.28 -29.25
N ASN A 820 19.25 21.46 -29.48
CA ASN A 820 18.35 22.13 -28.53
C ASN A 820 16.87 21.71 -28.72
N SER A 821 16.08 21.81 -27.65
CA SER A 821 14.62 21.52 -27.51
C SER A 821 14.13 20.05 -27.38
N THR A 822 13.78 19.71 -26.13
CA THR A 822 12.67 18.84 -25.67
C THR A 822 12.70 17.32 -25.95
N LEU A 823 13.60 16.62 -25.24
CA LEU A 823 13.18 15.66 -24.20
C LEU A 823 14.03 15.95 -22.94
N SER A 824 13.47 16.67 -21.97
CA SER A 824 14.21 17.06 -20.77
C SER A 824 14.25 15.92 -19.75
N SER A 825 15.37 15.19 -19.73
CA SER A 825 15.68 14.27 -18.63
C SER A 825 16.17 15.07 -17.42
N THR A 826 15.29 15.29 -16.43
CA THR A 826 15.73 15.40 -15.04
C THR A 826 16.00 14.00 -14.48
N SER A 827 16.87 13.92 -13.48
CA SER A 827 17.47 12.70 -12.97
C SER A 827 16.45 11.69 -12.45
N HIS A 828 16.62 10.43 -12.85
CA HIS A 828 16.07 9.21 -12.26
C HIS A 828 14.55 8.96 -12.44
N ALA A 829 14.24 7.81 -13.07
CA ALA A 829 13.08 6.97 -12.75
C ALA A 829 11.64 7.56 -12.86
N SER A 830 11.15 7.77 -14.09
CA SER A 830 9.70 7.77 -14.37
C SER A 830 9.37 7.41 -15.83
N ILE A 831 8.23 6.74 -16.06
CA ILE A 831 7.60 6.62 -17.39
C ILE A 831 6.39 7.57 -17.42
N ARG A 832 6.46 8.60 -18.27
CA ARG A 832 5.44 9.65 -18.40
C ARG A 832 4.75 9.57 -19.76
N LEU A 833 3.46 9.23 -19.77
CA LEU A 833 2.64 9.18 -20.98
C LEU A 833 1.89 10.51 -21.16
N ILE A 834 2.14 11.21 -22.27
CA ILE A 834 1.60 12.56 -22.54
C ILE A 834 0.62 12.53 -23.73
N PRO A 835 -0.67 12.79 -23.50
CA PRO A 835 -1.65 12.96 -24.59
C PRO A 835 -1.51 14.33 -25.29
N GLN A 836 -0.68 14.37 -26.34
CA GLN A 836 -0.74 15.31 -27.48
C GLN A 836 -0.78 16.83 -27.22
N LEU A 837 0.36 17.48 -27.52
CA LEU A 837 0.35 18.60 -28.46
C LEU A 837 1.19 18.23 -29.70
N SER A 838 0.49 17.84 -30.77
CA SER A 838 0.95 17.59 -32.15
C SER A 838 1.71 16.29 -32.47
N ILE A 839 2.54 15.70 -31.58
CA ILE A 839 3.21 14.41 -31.85
C ILE A 839 3.13 13.49 -30.61
N PRO A 840 2.78 12.19 -30.71
CA PRO A 840 2.74 11.30 -29.55
C PRO A 840 4.17 10.88 -29.15
N THR A 841 4.64 11.31 -27.99
CA THR A 841 5.86 10.78 -27.37
C THR A 841 5.56 9.42 -26.75
N LYS A 842 5.95 8.37 -27.48
CA LYS A 842 5.84 6.96 -27.10
C LYS A 842 6.85 6.62 -25.99
N GLY A 843 6.38 6.05 -24.88
CA GLY A 843 7.26 5.47 -23.86
C GLY A 843 7.69 4.06 -24.24
N PHE A 844 8.97 3.73 -24.09
CA PHE A 844 9.49 2.39 -24.34
C PHE A 844 9.83 1.69 -23.02
N LEU A 845 9.36 0.46 -22.87
CA LEU A 845 9.70 -0.45 -21.77
C LEU A 845 10.42 -1.66 -22.39
N GLY A 846 11.69 -1.82 -22.04
CA GLY A 846 12.50 -2.99 -22.38
C GLY A 846 12.64 -3.90 -21.16
N PHE A 847 12.82 -5.19 -21.43
CA PHE A 847 13.15 -6.24 -20.45
C PHE A 847 14.27 -7.08 -21.09
N ASP A 848 15.34 -7.42 -20.36
CA ASP A 848 16.41 -8.25 -20.91
C ASP A 848 16.19 -9.73 -20.57
N PHE A 849 15.53 -10.44 -21.49
CA PHE A 849 15.14 -11.83 -21.26
C PHE A 849 16.31 -12.83 -21.32
N VAL A 850 17.47 -12.44 -21.88
CA VAL A 850 18.51 -13.40 -22.30
C VAL A 850 19.22 -14.08 -21.10
N PRO A 851 19.69 -13.37 -20.06
CA PRO A 851 20.39 -14.01 -18.94
C PRO A 851 19.45 -14.84 -18.06
N THR A 852 18.19 -14.42 -17.96
CA THR A 852 17.21 -14.99 -17.02
C THR A 852 16.52 -16.23 -17.59
N LEU A 853 16.14 -16.24 -18.88
CA LEU A 853 15.59 -17.44 -19.53
C LEU A 853 16.65 -18.52 -19.82
N ALA A 854 17.94 -18.17 -19.87
CA ALA A 854 19.03 -19.13 -20.05
C ALA A 854 19.10 -20.23 -18.96
N ASN A 855 18.44 -20.02 -17.80
CA ASN A 855 18.41 -20.96 -16.69
C ASN A 855 17.15 -21.86 -16.66
N VAL A 856 16.25 -21.75 -17.65
CA VAL A 856 14.96 -22.47 -17.66
C VAL A 856 14.98 -23.65 -18.65
N CYS A 857 15.41 -24.83 -18.20
CA CYS A 857 15.34 -26.07 -19.00
C CYS A 857 13.87 -26.48 -19.28
N GLY A 858 13.60 -26.96 -20.49
CA GLY A 858 12.34 -27.64 -20.85
C GLY A 858 11.17 -26.77 -21.36
N VAL A 859 11.39 -25.47 -21.59
CA VAL A 859 10.41 -24.59 -22.23
C VAL A 859 10.80 -24.35 -23.69
N THR A 860 10.23 -25.16 -24.58
CA THR A 860 10.60 -25.32 -26.00
C THR A 860 9.80 -24.46 -26.99
N ASP A 861 8.57 -24.08 -26.66
CA ASP A 861 7.66 -23.32 -27.54
C ASP A 861 6.73 -22.35 -26.77
N ALA A 862 6.24 -21.35 -27.49
CA ALA A 862 5.17 -20.42 -27.12
C ALA A 862 3.89 -21.07 -26.58
N ALA A 863 3.56 -22.28 -27.05
CA ALA A 863 2.41 -23.05 -26.54
C ALA A 863 2.52 -23.30 -25.03
N ASN A 864 3.75 -23.43 -24.53
CA ASN A 864 4.05 -23.75 -23.13
C ASN A 864 3.98 -22.53 -22.20
N ILE A 865 3.63 -21.32 -22.68
CA ILE A 865 3.28 -20.23 -21.76
C ILE A 865 1.83 -20.43 -21.28
N LEU A 866 1.66 -20.69 -19.98
CA LEU A 866 0.36 -20.91 -19.32
C LEU A 866 -0.29 -19.58 -18.89
N ASP A 867 0.50 -18.68 -18.31
CA ASP A 867 0.03 -17.38 -17.83
C ASP A 867 1.13 -16.33 -18.02
N ALA A 868 0.76 -15.10 -18.30
CA ALA A 868 1.68 -13.98 -18.42
C ALA A 868 1.01 -12.72 -17.89
N ARG A 869 1.59 -12.17 -16.82
CA ARG A 869 1.02 -11.08 -16.04
C ARG A 869 2.01 -9.97 -15.88
N PHE A 870 1.57 -8.76 -16.14
CA PHE A 870 2.37 -7.57 -15.89
C PHE A 870 1.65 -6.67 -14.90
N SER A 871 2.39 -6.08 -13.96
CA SER A 871 1.82 -5.18 -12.97
C SER A 871 2.55 -3.85 -12.94
N MET A 872 1.79 -2.76 -12.76
CA MET A 872 2.32 -1.42 -12.55
C MET A 872 1.52 -0.69 -11.47
N ILE A 873 2.10 0.37 -10.91
CA ILE A 873 1.39 1.31 -10.05
C ILE A 873 1.36 2.67 -10.76
N PRO A 874 0.20 3.13 -11.27
CA PRO A 874 0.05 4.49 -11.75
C PRO A 874 0.09 5.44 -10.56
N LYS A 875 0.99 6.43 -10.54
CA LYS A 875 1.08 7.41 -9.44
C LYS A 875 0.28 8.68 -9.69
N MET A 876 0.03 9.01 -10.96
CA MET A 876 -0.82 10.13 -11.39
C MET A 876 -1.54 9.77 -12.69
N GLY A 877 -2.70 10.40 -12.91
CA GLY A 877 -3.55 10.20 -14.09
C GLY A 877 -5.01 9.89 -13.71
N VAL A 878 -5.85 9.71 -14.72
CA VAL A 878 -7.24 9.21 -14.56
C VAL A 878 -7.34 7.76 -15.04
N ALA A 879 -8.44 7.08 -14.72
CA ALA A 879 -8.75 5.78 -15.30
C ALA A 879 -8.77 5.88 -16.84
N GLY A 880 -7.95 5.08 -17.50
CA GLY A 880 -7.70 5.19 -18.93
C GLY A 880 -7.12 3.90 -19.53
N VAL A 881 -6.95 3.89 -20.84
CA VAL A 881 -6.46 2.70 -21.57
C VAL A 881 -4.99 2.88 -21.93
N VAL A 882 -4.16 1.92 -21.53
CA VAL A 882 -2.78 1.78 -22.01
C VAL A 882 -2.74 0.62 -23.02
N GLN A 883 -2.15 0.88 -24.18
CA GLN A 883 -1.85 -0.13 -25.19
C GLN A 883 -0.40 -0.57 -25.11
N PHE A 884 -0.20 -1.89 -25.11
CA PHE A 884 1.07 -2.53 -25.33
C PHE A 884 1.20 -2.82 -26.82
N ARG A 885 2.31 -2.38 -27.41
CA ARG A 885 2.61 -2.50 -28.85
C ARG A 885 4.05 -2.99 -29.02
N ARG A 886 4.25 -4.12 -29.68
CA ARG A 886 5.60 -4.68 -29.98
C ARG A 886 6.43 -3.73 -30.85
N CYS A 887 7.73 -3.68 -30.59
CA CYS A 887 8.72 -3.03 -31.46
C CYS A 887 9.91 -3.97 -31.69
N LEU A 888 10.38 -4.06 -32.94
CA LEU A 888 11.57 -4.81 -33.33
C LEU A 888 12.78 -3.87 -33.31
N LEU A 889 13.84 -4.21 -32.55
CA LEU A 889 15.07 -3.43 -32.52
C LEU A 889 16.21 -4.19 -33.22
N PRO A 890 16.86 -3.61 -34.25
CA PRO A 890 18.06 -4.19 -34.85
C PRO A 890 19.29 -3.91 -33.96
N TRP A 891 19.46 -4.71 -32.91
CA TRP A 891 20.71 -4.83 -32.14
C TRP A 891 21.47 -6.06 -32.65
N ASN A 892 22.76 -5.91 -32.94
CA ASN A 892 23.52 -6.94 -33.65
C ASN A 892 24.57 -7.59 -32.75
N GLU A 893 24.13 -8.52 -31.90
CA GLU A 893 25.00 -9.55 -31.33
C GLU A 893 24.99 -10.77 -32.27
N PRO A 894 26.13 -11.43 -32.51
CA PRO A 894 26.19 -12.52 -33.49
C PRO A 894 25.41 -13.76 -33.01
N PRO A 895 24.73 -14.52 -33.89
CA PRO A 895 23.66 -15.45 -33.48
C PRO A 895 24.13 -16.80 -32.89
N SER A 896 25.33 -16.90 -32.34
CA SER A 896 26.02 -18.18 -32.08
C SER A 896 25.95 -18.72 -30.65
N ASP A 897 25.33 -18.00 -29.70
CA ASP A 897 25.32 -18.38 -28.26
C ASP A 897 23.95 -18.82 -27.71
N LEU A 898 23.01 -19.26 -28.57
CA LEU A 898 21.71 -19.76 -28.14
C LEU A 898 21.63 -21.30 -28.05
N CYS A 899 21.75 -21.78 -26.80
CA CYS A 899 21.24 -23.05 -26.24
C CYS A 899 21.65 -24.42 -26.86
N VAL A 900 22.59 -25.11 -26.19
CA VAL A 900 22.75 -26.58 -26.15
C VAL A 900 23.44 -26.95 -24.82
N SER A 901 23.01 -27.90 -23.96
CA SER A 901 21.70 -28.56 -23.70
C SER A 901 21.74 -29.20 -22.28
N CYS A 902 20.61 -29.62 -21.70
CA CYS A 902 20.57 -30.14 -20.32
C CYS A 902 21.32 -31.50 -20.13
N VAL A 903 21.71 -32.20 -21.21
CA VAL A 903 22.68 -33.33 -21.19
C VAL A 903 23.48 -33.37 -22.51
N GLY A 904 24.61 -32.63 -22.63
CA GLY A 904 25.56 -32.85 -23.74
C GLY A 904 26.40 -31.66 -24.24
N ALA A 905 27.50 -31.37 -23.53
CA ALA A 905 28.77 -30.72 -23.93
C ALA A 905 28.84 -29.63 -25.05
N VAL A 906 29.31 -28.42 -24.67
CA VAL A 906 30.49 -27.72 -25.28
C VAL A 906 31.25 -26.94 -24.19
N THR A 907 32.59 -26.90 -24.25
CA THR A 907 33.46 -26.10 -23.34
C THR A 907 33.76 -24.69 -23.85
N ARG A 908 33.80 -23.68 -22.97
CA ARG A 908 34.32 -22.33 -23.25
C ARG A 908 35.70 -22.36 -23.95
N GLN A 909 35.89 -21.54 -24.99
CA GLN A 909 37.20 -20.94 -25.32
C GLN A 909 37.09 -19.48 -25.77
N ASN A 910 37.88 -18.63 -25.09
CA ASN A 910 38.19 -17.21 -25.31
C ASN A 910 37.78 -16.53 -26.64
N ALA A 911 37.13 -15.37 -26.50
CA ALA A 911 37.37 -14.21 -27.36
C ALA A 911 37.52 -12.93 -26.51
N THR A 912 38.74 -12.41 -26.41
CA THR A 912 39.00 -11.09 -25.80
C THR A 912 38.50 -9.97 -26.72
N HIS A 913 37.66 -9.09 -26.20
CA HIS A 913 37.20 -7.88 -26.89
C HIS A 913 38.38 -6.99 -27.35
N ASN A 914 38.44 -6.66 -28.65
CA ASN A 914 39.15 -5.48 -29.15
C ASN A 914 38.69 -5.10 -30.58
N THR A 915 38.43 -3.80 -30.77
CA THR A 915 38.36 -3.06 -32.06
C THR A 915 37.23 -3.32 -33.09
N VAL A 916 36.02 -2.74 -32.88
CA VAL A 916 35.20 -2.15 -33.99
C VAL A 916 34.39 -0.92 -33.47
N PRO A 917 34.32 0.23 -34.20
CA PRO A 917 33.53 1.40 -33.78
C PRO A 917 32.05 1.42 -34.23
N TRP A 918 31.25 2.20 -33.51
CA TRP A 918 29.78 2.41 -33.61
C TRP A 918 29.22 3.00 -34.93
N ARG A 919 29.88 2.87 -36.08
CA ARG A 919 29.45 3.51 -37.34
C ARG A 919 29.77 2.69 -38.61
N GLN A 920 28.84 1.85 -39.07
CA GLN A 920 28.39 1.81 -40.48
C GLN A 920 27.14 0.93 -40.70
N SER A 921 26.65 0.88 -41.94
CA SER A 921 25.22 0.76 -42.27
C SER A 921 24.56 -0.62 -42.10
N GLY A 922 23.53 -0.66 -41.26
CA GLY A 922 22.43 -1.62 -41.29
C GLY A 922 21.06 -0.94 -41.13
N ALA A 923 20.96 0.04 -40.24
CA ALA A 923 19.75 0.83 -39.99
C ALA A 923 19.50 1.97 -41.02
N ARG A 924 19.43 1.64 -42.31
CA ARG A 924 18.83 2.53 -43.34
C ARG A 924 17.45 2.04 -43.77
N SER A 925 16.52 1.96 -42.82
CA SER A 925 15.09 1.75 -43.07
C SER A 925 14.17 2.29 -41.96
N LEU A 926 14.62 3.29 -41.21
CA LEU A 926 13.80 4.14 -40.31
C LEU A 926 14.16 5.62 -40.53
N GLY A 927 14.22 6.05 -41.80
CA GLY A 927 14.47 7.45 -42.16
C GLY A 927 13.51 7.93 -43.25
N GLY A 928 13.19 9.22 -43.31
CA GLY A 928 13.62 10.26 -42.37
C GLY A 928 13.41 11.70 -42.83
N THR A 929 14.43 12.52 -42.56
CA THR A 929 14.49 13.98 -42.75
C THR A 929 13.57 14.79 -41.83
N GLY A 930 14.00 15.99 -41.46
CA GLY A 930 13.17 16.88 -40.66
C GLY A 930 11.92 17.34 -41.41
N THR A 931 10.84 17.54 -40.65
CA THR A 931 9.71 18.46 -40.91
C THR A 931 8.37 17.96 -41.50
N ASN A 932 8.10 16.67 -41.77
CA ASN A 932 6.68 16.25 -41.99
C ASN A 932 6.28 14.79 -41.70
N VAL A 933 4.96 14.56 -41.59
CA VAL A 933 4.34 13.56 -40.70
C VAL A 933 3.70 12.38 -41.45
N SER A 934 4.48 11.58 -42.19
CA SER A 934 3.94 10.41 -42.93
C SER A 934 4.66 9.08 -42.72
N GLU A 935 5.69 8.99 -41.87
CA GLU A 935 6.57 7.80 -41.81
C GLU A 935 6.19 6.73 -40.76
N TYR A 936 5.06 6.89 -40.05
CA TYR A 936 4.58 5.89 -39.08
C TYR A 936 3.50 4.93 -39.63
N TYR A 937 3.21 4.94 -40.94
CA TYR A 937 2.37 4.00 -41.70
C TYR A 937 2.52 4.27 -43.23
N PRO A 938 2.19 3.35 -44.17
CA PRO A 938 2.12 1.88 -44.10
C PRO A 938 2.76 1.16 -45.32
N THR A 939 3.72 0.25 -45.12
CA THR A 939 4.16 -0.71 -46.17
C THR A 939 4.25 -2.16 -45.67
N ALA A 940 3.14 -2.64 -45.11
CA ALA A 940 2.63 -4.02 -45.16
C ALA A 940 3.53 -5.23 -44.81
N ALA A 941 4.76 -5.06 -44.32
CA ALA A 941 5.70 -6.17 -44.11
C ALA A 941 6.10 -6.39 -42.63
N PHE A 942 6.77 -5.43 -41.96
CA PHE A 942 7.45 -5.71 -40.67
C PHE A 942 7.43 -4.59 -39.60
N ASP A 943 6.53 -3.59 -39.68
CA ASP A 943 6.35 -2.61 -38.58
C ASP A 943 5.24 -3.06 -37.59
N VAL A 944 5.68 -3.70 -36.51
CA VAL A 944 4.79 -4.28 -35.48
C VAL A 944 4.25 -3.23 -34.49
N ALA A 945 4.79 -2.00 -34.44
CA ALA A 945 4.33 -0.98 -33.48
C ALA A 945 2.92 -0.44 -33.80
N SER A 946 2.45 -0.73 -35.02
CA SER A 946 1.06 -0.55 -35.46
C SER A 946 0.08 -1.49 -34.76
N VAL A 947 0.51 -2.72 -34.46
CA VAL A 947 -0.29 -3.79 -33.87
C VAL A 947 -0.46 -3.53 -32.38
N VAL A 948 -1.71 -3.59 -31.92
CA VAL A 948 -2.06 -3.53 -30.50
C VAL A 948 -2.09 -4.95 -29.99
N ASP A 949 -1.13 -5.29 -29.14
CA ASP A 949 -1.01 -6.64 -28.58
C ASP A 949 -1.93 -6.80 -27.37
N ALA A 950 -1.93 -5.81 -26.47
CA ALA A 950 -2.89 -5.70 -25.39
C ALA A 950 -3.41 -4.27 -25.26
N SER A 951 -4.68 -4.15 -24.82
CA SER A 951 -5.24 -2.90 -24.30
C SER A 951 -5.67 -3.15 -22.86
N VAL A 952 -5.24 -2.27 -21.96
CA VAL A 952 -5.30 -2.47 -20.51
C VAL A 952 -6.00 -1.26 -19.88
N GLN A 953 -7.02 -1.52 -19.07
CA GLN A 953 -7.73 -0.50 -18.30
C GLN A 953 -7.02 -0.25 -16.98
N LEU A 954 -6.74 1.02 -16.67
CA LEU A 954 -6.25 1.44 -15.34
C LEU A 954 -7.45 1.68 -14.43
N SER A 955 -7.63 0.87 -13.37
CA SER A 955 -8.80 0.97 -12.49
C SER A 955 -8.61 1.91 -11.27
N GLY A 956 -7.37 2.33 -10.98
CA GLY A 956 -7.07 3.27 -9.90
C GLY A 956 -5.59 3.68 -9.86
N ILE A 957 -5.32 4.82 -9.20
CA ILE A 957 -3.96 5.33 -8.92
C ILE A 957 -3.46 4.84 -7.55
N ASN A 958 -2.14 4.85 -7.34
CA ASN A 958 -1.43 4.37 -6.15
C ASN A 958 -1.80 2.95 -5.67
N THR A 959 -2.33 2.14 -6.57
CA THR A 959 -2.67 0.72 -6.36
C THR A 959 -1.90 -0.14 -7.36
N ARG A 960 -1.46 -1.34 -6.96
CA ARG A 960 -0.87 -2.30 -7.89
C ARG A 960 -1.98 -2.82 -8.79
N GLN A 961 -1.91 -2.42 -10.05
CA GLN A 961 -2.79 -2.85 -11.12
C GLN A 961 -2.10 -4.04 -11.79
N GLU A 962 -2.71 -5.21 -11.75
CA GLU A 962 -2.21 -6.45 -12.35
C GLU A 962 -3.00 -6.76 -13.63
N PHE A 963 -2.29 -7.13 -14.69
CA PHE A 963 -2.84 -7.28 -16.03
C PHE A 963 -2.50 -8.65 -16.62
N SER A 964 -3.51 -9.49 -16.77
CA SER A 964 -3.42 -10.88 -17.26
C SER A 964 -4.35 -11.10 -18.47
N THR A 965 -4.14 -10.32 -19.54
CA THR A 965 -4.98 -10.44 -20.74
C THR A 965 -4.39 -11.44 -21.74
N PRO A 966 -5.22 -12.13 -22.57
CA PRO A 966 -4.72 -12.97 -23.66
C PRO A 966 -3.79 -12.22 -24.64
N GLY A 967 -3.92 -10.89 -24.72
CA GLY A 967 -3.02 -10.03 -25.48
C GLY A 967 -1.60 -9.97 -24.92
N ILE A 968 -1.46 -9.91 -23.59
CA ILE A 968 -0.17 -9.97 -22.89
C ILE A 968 0.46 -11.35 -23.12
N LEU A 969 -0.31 -12.42 -22.95
CA LEU A 969 0.15 -13.79 -23.28
C LEU A 969 0.64 -13.92 -24.73
N ASN A 970 -0.14 -13.44 -25.70
CA ASN A 970 0.21 -13.46 -27.12
C ASN A 970 1.45 -12.60 -27.46
N ALA A 971 1.71 -11.54 -26.70
CA ALA A 971 2.91 -10.73 -26.85
C ALA A 971 4.18 -11.55 -26.56
N PHE A 972 4.19 -12.34 -25.47
CA PHE A 972 5.33 -13.19 -25.12
C PHE A 972 5.51 -14.39 -26.06
N ARG A 973 4.41 -14.96 -26.57
CA ARG A 973 4.45 -16.04 -27.58
C ARG A 973 5.23 -15.67 -28.84
N PHE A 974 5.33 -14.37 -29.17
CA PHE A 974 6.10 -13.90 -30.31
C PHE A 974 7.62 -14.04 -30.16
N TRP A 975 8.14 -14.01 -28.93
CA TRP A 975 9.58 -14.15 -28.65
C TRP A 975 10.08 -15.54 -29.06
N PHE A 976 9.38 -16.60 -28.63
CA PHE A 976 9.68 -17.99 -29.01
C PHE A 976 9.58 -18.25 -30.51
N ALA A 977 8.71 -17.51 -31.23
CA ALA A 977 8.59 -17.61 -32.68
C ALA A 977 9.74 -16.91 -33.44
N ASN A 978 10.51 -16.03 -32.78
CA ASN A 978 11.58 -15.23 -33.38
C ASN A 978 12.76 -15.03 -32.39
N PRO A 979 13.37 -16.10 -31.84
CA PRO A 979 14.27 -16.01 -30.68
C PRO A 979 15.61 -15.32 -30.97
N THR A 980 15.90 -15.00 -32.23
CA THR A 980 17.18 -14.43 -32.71
C THR A 980 17.16 -12.90 -32.87
N THR A 981 16.16 -12.19 -32.34
CA THR A 981 16.05 -10.73 -32.43
C THR A 981 15.78 -10.09 -31.08
N ASN A 982 16.33 -8.90 -30.84
CA ASN A 982 16.04 -8.15 -29.61
C ASN A 982 14.72 -7.38 -29.74
N PHE A 983 13.90 -7.46 -28.69
CA PHE A 983 12.55 -6.91 -28.65
C PHE A 983 12.39 -5.86 -27.55
N GLY A 984 11.38 -5.02 -27.70
CA GLY A 984 10.79 -4.35 -26.55
C GLY A 984 9.40 -3.80 -26.87
N TYR A 985 8.80 -3.16 -25.88
CA TYR A 985 7.40 -2.76 -25.94
C TYR A 985 7.26 -1.25 -25.86
N VAL A 986 6.36 -0.71 -26.67
CA VAL A 986 5.88 0.65 -26.54
C VAL A 986 4.59 0.66 -25.73
N LEU A 987 4.57 1.48 -24.68
CA LEU A 987 3.36 1.84 -23.96
C LEU A 987 2.76 3.10 -24.61
N ASN A 988 1.50 2.99 -25.05
CA ASN A 988 0.78 4.06 -25.72
C ASN A 988 -0.57 4.29 -25.03
N SER A 989 -0.83 5.48 -24.49
CA SER A 989 -2.16 5.82 -23.98
C SER A 989 -3.15 6.03 -25.13
N VAL A 990 -4.38 5.53 -24.98
CA VAL A 990 -5.44 5.61 -26.01
C VAL A 990 -6.52 6.63 -25.66
N THR A 991 -6.59 7.08 -24.41
CA THR A 991 -7.62 8.01 -23.95
C THR A 991 -7.20 9.46 -24.13
N SER A 992 -8.12 10.30 -24.60
CA SER A 992 -7.92 11.75 -24.84
C SER A 992 -7.93 12.59 -23.55
N THR A 993 -7.37 12.05 -22.48
CA THR A 993 -7.46 12.62 -21.13
C THR A 993 -6.40 13.70 -20.94
N VAL A 994 -6.82 14.89 -20.49
CA VAL A 994 -5.98 16.10 -20.44
C VAL A 994 -4.79 15.99 -19.46
N GLN A 995 -4.86 15.06 -18.50
CA GLN A 995 -3.82 14.84 -17.50
C GLN A 995 -2.82 13.74 -17.94
N PRO A 996 -1.49 14.00 -17.91
CA PRO A 996 -0.48 12.96 -18.13
C PRO A 996 -0.61 11.81 -17.13
N THR A 997 -0.42 10.58 -17.60
CA THR A 997 -0.36 9.39 -16.73
C THR A 997 1.10 9.07 -16.44
N GLU A 998 1.45 8.86 -15.18
CA GLU A 998 2.82 8.59 -14.75
C GLU A 998 2.88 7.35 -13.86
N PHE A 999 3.94 6.56 -14.01
CA PHE A 999 4.20 5.35 -13.23
C PHE A 999 5.39 5.55 -12.27
N TRP A 1000 5.36 4.88 -11.13
CA TRP A 1000 6.55 4.75 -10.26
C TRP A 1000 7.66 3.96 -10.99
N ALA A 1001 8.93 4.29 -10.76
CA ALA A 1001 10.06 3.58 -11.38
C ALA A 1001 11.35 3.52 -10.52
N ASN A 1002 11.27 3.77 -9.21
CA ASN A 1002 12.44 3.78 -8.32
C ASN A 1002 12.88 2.36 -7.94
N GLU A 1003 13.71 1.73 -8.77
CA GLU A 1003 14.20 0.34 -8.61
C GLU A 1003 15.59 0.23 -7.97
N ALA A 1004 15.71 0.50 -6.67
CA ALA A 1004 16.94 0.14 -5.93
C ALA A 1004 16.67 -0.11 -4.44
N GLU A 1005 15.76 0.65 -3.87
CA GLU A 1005 15.74 0.91 -2.44
C GLU A 1005 14.74 0.03 -1.67
N ASP A 1006 13.61 -0.30 -2.30
CA ASP A 1006 12.49 -0.96 -1.62
C ASP A 1006 11.73 -2.01 -2.48
N GLY A 1007 11.78 -1.96 -3.81
CA GLY A 1007 11.12 -2.93 -4.73
C GLY A 1007 9.59 -2.90 -4.72
N LYS A 1008 8.97 -2.11 -3.83
CA LYS A 1008 7.53 -2.15 -3.55
C LYS A 1008 6.69 -1.59 -4.71
N TYR A 1009 7.30 -0.72 -5.52
CA TYR A 1009 6.63 0.03 -6.58
C TYR A 1009 7.16 -0.25 -8.01
N SER A 1010 7.99 -1.29 -8.16
CA SER A 1010 8.52 -1.77 -9.44
C SER A 1010 7.42 -2.24 -10.42
N PRO A 1011 7.57 -1.98 -11.73
CA PRO A 1011 6.79 -2.63 -12.78
C PRO A 1011 7.23 -4.09 -12.93
N VAL A 1012 6.50 -5.01 -12.30
CA VAL A 1012 6.87 -6.43 -12.23
C VAL A 1012 6.17 -7.23 -13.32
N LEU A 1013 6.94 -8.00 -14.09
CA LEU A 1013 6.46 -8.97 -15.07
C LEU A 1013 6.62 -10.38 -14.50
N SER A 1014 5.55 -11.15 -14.41
CA SER A 1014 5.58 -12.56 -14.00
C SER A 1014 5.03 -13.43 -15.13
N ILE A 1015 5.80 -14.43 -15.55
CA ILE A 1015 5.42 -15.38 -16.60
C ILE A 1015 5.44 -16.78 -16.00
N THR A 1016 4.35 -17.52 -16.17
CA THR A 1016 4.26 -18.93 -15.78
C THR A 1016 4.25 -19.80 -17.02
N PHE A 1017 5.22 -20.70 -17.09
CA PHE A 1017 5.36 -21.67 -18.17
C PHE A 1017 4.92 -23.05 -17.67
N ALA A 1018 4.30 -23.84 -18.55
CA ALA A 1018 4.41 -25.28 -18.52
C ALA A 1018 5.82 -25.66 -18.94
N ILE A 1019 6.33 -26.72 -18.32
CA ILE A 1019 7.51 -27.42 -18.79
C ILE A 1019 6.96 -28.56 -19.62
N GLU A 1020 7.34 -28.62 -20.89
CA GLU A 1020 6.91 -29.71 -21.76
C GLU A 1020 7.53 -30.99 -21.19
N PRO A 1021 6.74 -31.98 -20.74
CA PRO A 1021 7.33 -33.23 -20.28
C PRO A 1021 8.06 -33.81 -21.49
N GLN A 1022 9.39 -33.92 -21.39
CA GLN A 1022 10.14 -34.89 -22.17
C GLN A 1022 9.50 -36.23 -21.82
N ALA A 1023 8.61 -36.73 -22.67
CA ALA A 1023 7.71 -37.82 -22.35
C ALA A 1023 8.53 -38.97 -21.74
N PRO A 1024 8.41 -39.21 -20.41
CA PRO A 1024 9.08 -40.32 -19.79
C PRO A 1024 8.47 -41.61 -20.35
N ALA A 1025 9.06 -42.76 -20.02
CA ALA A 1025 8.33 -44.00 -20.24
C ALA A 1025 7.00 -43.93 -19.46
N ASP A 1026 5.89 -44.05 -20.18
CA ASP A 1026 4.54 -44.36 -19.70
C ASP A 1026 4.17 -45.62 -20.48
N CYS A 1027 4.56 -46.76 -19.90
CA CYS A 1027 4.61 -48.03 -20.59
C CYS A 1027 3.29 -48.80 -20.52
N ASP A 1028 2.46 -48.51 -19.52
CA ASP A 1028 1.13 -49.07 -19.35
C ASP A 1028 0.03 -48.20 -19.98
N GLY A 1029 0.34 -46.95 -20.33
CA GLY A 1029 -0.51 -46.00 -21.03
C GLY A 1029 -1.50 -45.26 -20.12
N ASN A 1030 -1.23 -45.18 -18.82
CA ASN A 1030 -2.14 -44.59 -17.83
C ASN A 1030 -2.01 -43.05 -17.69
N ALA A 1031 -1.10 -42.42 -18.43
CA ALA A 1031 -0.76 -40.99 -18.40
C ALA A 1031 -0.05 -40.49 -17.12
N VAL A 1032 0.48 -41.41 -16.31
CA VAL A 1032 1.52 -41.19 -15.32
C VAL A 1032 2.83 -41.78 -15.87
N ALA A 1033 3.97 -41.17 -15.54
CA ALA A 1033 5.26 -41.72 -15.93
C ALA A 1033 5.65 -42.91 -15.02
N ASP A 1034 6.21 -43.97 -15.60
CA ASP A 1034 6.73 -45.16 -14.91
C ASP A 1034 7.58 -44.78 -13.69
N ASP A 1035 8.52 -43.84 -13.87
CA ASP A 1035 9.41 -43.32 -12.83
C ASP A 1035 8.65 -42.75 -11.61
N CYS A 1036 7.47 -42.17 -11.83
CA CYS A 1036 6.62 -41.62 -10.76
C CYS A 1036 5.87 -42.70 -10.00
N GLU A 1037 5.45 -43.76 -10.68
CA GLU A 1037 4.78 -44.90 -10.07
C GLU A 1037 5.76 -45.71 -9.23
N ILE A 1038 7.00 -45.87 -9.72
CA ILE A 1038 8.14 -46.42 -8.98
C ILE A 1038 8.52 -45.50 -7.79
N LEU A 1039 8.44 -44.17 -7.94
CA LEU A 1039 8.63 -43.24 -6.82
C LEU A 1039 7.55 -43.40 -5.73
N GLY A 1040 6.28 -43.51 -6.13
CA GLY A 1040 5.14 -43.72 -5.23
C GLY A 1040 5.12 -45.11 -4.58
N ASN A 1041 5.58 -46.14 -5.29
CA ASN A 1041 5.77 -47.49 -4.77
C ASN A 1041 7.02 -48.16 -5.36
N PRO A 1042 8.17 -48.15 -4.63
CA PRO A 1042 9.42 -48.75 -5.09
C PRO A 1042 9.37 -50.27 -5.33
N THR A 1043 8.29 -50.96 -4.97
CA THR A 1043 8.13 -52.39 -5.25
C THR A 1043 7.67 -52.71 -6.68
N LEU A 1044 7.46 -51.69 -7.52
CA LEU A 1044 7.06 -51.82 -8.93
C LEU A 1044 8.24 -51.85 -9.93
N ASP A 1045 9.46 -51.58 -9.45
CA ASP A 1045 10.74 -51.81 -10.14
C ASP A 1045 11.59 -52.74 -9.26
N ALA A 1046 11.20 -54.02 -9.20
CA ALA A 1046 11.82 -55.02 -8.34
C ALA A 1046 13.22 -55.43 -8.83
N ASN A 1047 13.58 -55.09 -10.08
CA ASN A 1047 14.90 -55.37 -10.64
C ASN A 1047 15.87 -54.17 -10.57
N GLY A 1048 15.36 -52.95 -10.36
CA GLY A 1048 16.10 -51.72 -10.09
C GLY A 1048 16.67 -51.05 -11.34
N ASN A 1049 15.97 -51.11 -12.48
CA ASN A 1049 16.46 -50.59 -13.76
C ASN A 1049 15.79 -49.29 -14.24
N GLY A 1050 14.79 -48.76 -13.54
CA GLY A 1050 14.08 -47.55 -13.93
C GLY A 1050 13.04 -47.77 -15.04
N THR A 1051 12.36 -48.90 -15.04
CA THR A 1051 11.18 -49.19 -15.87
C THR A 1051 10.25 -50.10 -15.06
N LEU A 1052 8.93 -49.96 -15.21
CA LEU A 1052 8.00 -50.83 -14.49
C LEU A 1052 8.18 -52.30 -14.89
N ASP A 1053 8.23 -53.20 -13.90
CA ASP A 1053 8.35 -54.65 -14.12
C ASP A 1053 7.23 -55.22 -15.02
N GLY A 1054 6.11 -54.51 -15.17
CA GLY A 1054 5.01 -54.90 -16.07
C GLY A 1054 5.33 -54.80 -17.57
N CYS A 1055 6.39 -54.07 -17.94
CA CYS A 1055 6.57 -53.54 -19.30
C CYS A 1055 7.82 -54.00 -20.03
N GLU A 1056 8.70 -54.75 -19.36
CA GLU A 1056 9.91 -55.27 -19.97
C GLU A 1056 9.61 -56.35 -21.04
N SER A 1057 10.42 -56.40 -22.10
CA SER A 1057 10.27 -57.44 -23.13
C SER A 1057 10.84 -58.78 -22.65
N GLY A 1058 10.08 -59.85 -22.86
CA GLY A 1058 10.46 -61.23 -22.53
C GLY A 1058 10.29 -62.17 -23.72
N GLY A 1059 10.64 -63.44 -23.53
CA GLY A 1059 10.48 -64.45 -24.56
C GLY A 1059 9.01 -64.85 -24.72
N CYS A 1060 8.43 -64.70 -25.91
CA CYS A 1060 7.05 -65.12 -26.19
C CYS A 1060 7.00 -66.29 -27.18
N CYS A 1061 6.43 -67.43 -26.77
CA CYS A 1061 6.20 -68.55 -27.67
C CYS A 1061 4.91 -68.36 -28.48
N VAL A 1062 5.02 -67.99 -29.76
CA VAL A 1062 3.90 -67.87 -30.71
C VAL A 1062 4.12 -68.84 -31.87
N GLY A 1063 3.11 -69.66 -32.21
CA GLY A 1063 3.15 -70.53 -33.39
C GLY A 1063 4.30 -71.55 -33.42
N GLY A 1064 4.88 -71.89 -32.26
CA GLY A 1064 6.02 -72.81 -32.13
C GLY A 1064 7.40 -72.16 -32.23
N ALA A 1065 7.49 -70.83 -32.34
CA ALA A 1065 8.75 -70.07 -32.28
C ALA A 1065 8.75 -69.08 -31.10
N CYS A 1066 9.92 -68.86 -30.48
CA CYS A 1066 10.09 -67.81 -29.49
C CYS A 1066 10.45 -66.49 -30.16
N VAL A 1067 9.72 -65.43 -29.86
CA VAL A 1067 9.91 -64.07 -30.38
C VAL A 1067 9.92 -63.08 -29.19
N PRO A 1068 10.88 -62.14 -29.08
CA PRO A 1068 10.90 -61.18 -27.98
C PRO A 1068 9.82 -60.11 -28.16
N MET A 1069 8.97 -59.92 -27.14
CA MET A 1069 7.93 -58.87 -27.07
C MET A 1069 7.45 -58.67 -25.61
N THR A 1070 6.55 -57.74 -25.35
CA THR A 1070 5.98 -57.52 -24.01
C THR A 1070 4.90 -58.58 -23.66
N GLY A 1071 4.61 -58.77 -22.38
CA GLY A 1071 3.59 -59.71 -21.91
C GLY A 1071 2.20 -59.49 -22.53
N PRO A 1072 1.66 -58.25 -22.56
CA PRO A 1072 0.39 -57.94 -23.20
C PRO A 1072 0.39 -58.21 -24.71
N ALA A 1073 1.47 -57.85 -25.42
CA ALA A 1073 1.61 -58.14 -26.86
C ALA A 1073 1.67 -59.65 -27.13
N CYS A 1074 2.29 -60.42 -26.23
CA CYS A 1074 2.36 -61.88 -26.31
C CYS A 1074 0.97 -62.53 -26.21
N LEU A 1075 0.13 -62.09 -25.27
CA LEU A 1075 -1.26 -62.55 -25.18
C LEU A 1075 -2.08 -62.12 -26.41
N ALA A 1076 -1.92 -60.89 -26.89
CA ALA A 1076 -2.61 -60.39 -28.08
C ALA A 1076 -2.23 -61.17 -29.36
N ALA A 1077 -0.99 -61.69 -29.44
CA ALA A 1077 -0.53 -62.57 -30.50
C ALA A 1077 -0.94 -64.06 -30.32
N GLY A 1078 -1.67 -64.39 -29.25
CA GLY A 1078 -2.08 -65.76 -28.92
C GLY A 1078 -0.94 -66.67 -28.46
N GLY A 1079 0.16 -66.09 -27.97
CA GLY A 1079 1.34 -66.81 -27.48
C GLY A 1079 1.36 -67.02 -25.96
N THR A 1080 2.33 -67.80 -25.50
CA THR A 1080 2.61 -68.00 -24.08
C THR A 1080 3.88 -67.26 -23.67
N PHE A 1081 3.73 -66.27 -22.79
CA PHE A 1081 4.85 -65.46 -22.30
C PHE A 1081 5.71 -66.27 -21.31
N GLN A 1082 7.02 -66.34 -21.56
CA GLN A 1082 7.95 -67.19 -20.80
C GLN A 1082 8.61 -66.47 -19.63
N GLY A 1083 8.22 -65.21 -19.38
CA GLY A 1083 8.85 -64.34 -18.41
C GLY A 1083 9.81 -63.34 -19.05
N ILE A 1084 10.11 -62.32 -18.25
CA ILE A 1084 10.85 -61.12 -18.63
C ILE A 1084 12.36 -61.40 -18.66
N GLY A 1085 13.09 -60.71 -19.55
CA GLY A 1085 14.54 -60.91 -19.74
C GLY A 1085 14.93 -62.27 -20.33
N VAL A 1086 13.95 -63.12 -20.69
CA VAL A 1086 14.18 -64.46 -21.24
C VAL A 1086 14.62 -64.39 -22.71
N ASP A 1087 15.88 -64.72 -22.94
CA ASP A 1087 16.51 -64.81 -24.26
C ASP A 1087 15.91 -65.94 -25.12
N CYS A 1088 15.17 -65.58 -26.18
CA CYS A 1088 14.56 -66.53 -27.11
C CYS A 1088 15.54 -67.45 -27.84
N ALA A 1089 16.85 -67.16 -27.87
CA ALA A 1089 17.84 -68.11 -28.38
C ALA A 1089 18.02 -69.36 -27.49
N LYS A 1090 17.46 -69.36 -26.27
CA LYS A 1090 17.57 -70.44 -25.28
C LYS A 1090 16.24 -71.12 -24.95
N VAL A 1091 15.13 -70.68 -25.54
CA VAL A 1091 13.77 -71.21 -25.32
C VAL A 1091 13.39 -72.15 -26.45
N SER A 1092 12.79 -73.30 -26.13
CA SER A 1092 12.21 -74.22 -27.12
C SER A 1092 10.71 -74.39 -26.89
N CYS A 1093 9.90 -73.93 -27.85
CA CYS A 1093 8.45 -73.98 -27.76
C CYS A 1093 7.92 -75.34 -28.26
N PRO A 1094 6.96 -75.99 -27.57
CA PRO A 1094 6.44 -77.30 -27.97
C PRO A 1094 5.47 -77.22 -29.18
N PRO A 1095 5.31 -78.30 -29.96
CA PRO A 1095 4.38 -78.37 -31.10
C PRO A 1095 2.90 -78.43 -30.64
N PRO A 1096 1.95 -78.04 -31.51
CA PRO A 1096 0.55 -77.84 -31.11
C PRO A 1096 -0.19 -79.16 -30.78
N PRO A 1097 -1.14 -79.13 -29.81
CA PRO A 1097 -1.90 -80.30 -29.37
C PRO A 1097 -3.01 -80.72 -30.37
N PRO A 1098 -3.54 -81.95 -30.26
CA PRO A 1098 -4.63 -82.46 -31.10
C PRO A 1098 -5.97 -81.74 -30.86
N ALA A 1099 -6.89 -81.88 -31.82
CA ALA A 1099 -8.19 -81.21 -31.81
C ALA A 1099 -9.09 -81.61 -30.63
N THR A 1100 -9.95 -80.68 -30.22
CA THR A 1100 -10.89 -80.82 -29.10
C THR A 1100 -12.30 -80.35 -29.51
N GLY A 1101 -13.31 -80.69 -28.72
CA GLY A 1101 -14.72 -80.44 -28.99
C GLY A 1101 -15.58 -80.57 -27.73
N ALA A 1102 -16.81 -80.07 -27.77
CA ALA A 1102 -17.69 -80.02 -26.61
C ALA A 1102 -18.16 -81.40 -26.16
N CYS A 1103 -18.17 -81.60 -24.84
CA CYS A 1103 -18.59 -82.81 -24.15
C CYS A 1103 -19.55 -82.43 -23.01
N CYS A 1104 -20.76 -83.01 -22.97
CA CYS A 1104 -21.68 -82.86 -21.84
C CYS A 1104 -21.47 -84.02 -20.84
N VAL A 1105 -21.12 -83.70 -19.58
CA VAL A 1105 -21.12 -84.62 -18.44
C VAL A 1105 -21.97 -84.01 -17.33
N SER A 1106 -23.02 -84.70 -16.89
CA SER A 1106 -23.89 -84.29 -15.77
C SER A 1106 -24.35 -82.82 -15.80
N GLY A 1107 -24.70 -82.32 -16.99
CA GLY A 1107 -25.20 -80.95 -17.19
C GLY A 1107 -24.12 -79.87 -17.36
N VAL A 1108 -22.84 -80.20 -17.15
CA VAL A 1108 -21.71 -79.30 -17.41
C VAL A 1108 -21.12 -79.61 -18.79
N CYS A 1109 -20.82 -78.55 -19.56
CA CYS A 1109 -20.16 -78.65 -20.85
C CYS A 1109 -18.68 -78.30 -20.73
N SER A 1110 -17.80 -79.17 -21.24
CA SER A 1110 -16.35 -78.94 -21.32
C SER A 1110 -15.82 -79.25 -22.72
N VAL A 1111 -14.88 -78.46 -23.23
CA VAL A 1111 -14.20 -78.72 -24.51
C VAL A 1111 -12.98 -79.60 -24.28
N VAL A 1112 -13.02 -80.86 -24.72
CA VAL A 1112 -12.01 -81.91 -24.48
C VAL A 1112 -11.81 -82.79 -25.73
N THR A 1113 -10.92 -83.78 -25.70
CA THR A 1113 -10.83 -84.75 -26.82
C THR A 1113 -11.99 -85.76 -26.80
N GLU A 1114 -12.30 -86.38 -27.93
CA GLU A 1114 -13.33 -87.44 -28.03
C GLU A 1114 -13.06 -88.62 -27.07
N VAL A 1115 -11.79 -88.96 -26.89
CA VAL A 1115 -11.32 -90.05 -26.02
C VAL A 1115 -11.55 -89.71 -24.54
N ASP A 1116 -11.26 -88.48 -24.14
CA ASP A 1116 -11.47 -88.03 -22.75
C ASP A 1116 -12.96 -87.93 -22.42
N CYS A 1117 -13.78 -87.47 -23.38
CA CYS A 1117 -15.23 -87.37 -23.21
C CYS A 1117 -15.88 -88.73 -23.00
N THR A 1118 -15.56 -89.70 -23.86
CA THR A 1118 -16.10 -91.07 -23.78
C THR A 1118 -15.61 -91.81 -22.54
N THR A 1119 -14.35 -91.59 -22.12
CA THR A 1119 -13.81 -92.11 -20.85
C THR A 1119 -14.54 -91.55 -19.63
N SER A 1120 -14.93 -90.27 -19.68
CA SER A 1120 -15.68 -89.57 -18.61
C SER A 1120 -17.19 -89.89 -18.59
N LYS A 1121 -17.65 -90.84 -19.41
CA LYS A 1121 -19.09 -91.18 -19.61
C LYS A 1121 -19.94 -90.00 -20.10
N GLY A 1122 -19.32 -89.01 -20.74
CA GLY A 1122 -20.00 -87.87 -21.34
C GLY A 1122 -20.54 -88.14 -22.74
N THR A 1123 -21.34 -87.20 -23.25
CA THR A 1123 -21.82 -87.23 -24.64
C THR A 1123 -21.05 -86.20 -25.47
N TYR A 1124 -20.21 -86.67 -26.39
CA TYR A 1124 -19.38 -85.84 -27.27
C TYR A 1124 -20.18 -85.23 -28.42
N GLN A 1125 -19.89 -83.99 -28.77
CA GLN A 1125 -20.61 -83.20 -29.79
C GLN A 1125 -19.79 -82.95 -31.08
N GLY A 1126 -18.60 -83.56 -31.18
CA GLY A 1126 -17.72 -83.53 -32.36
C GLY A 1126 -16.63 -82.44 -32.33
N ASP A 1127 -15.59 -82.63 -33.14
CA ASP A 1127 -14.41 -81.75 -33.18
C ASP A 1127 -14.76 -80.28 -33.49
N ASN A 1128 -14.09 -79.36 -32.79
CA ASN A 1128 -14.29 -77.91 -32.85
C ASN A 1128 -15.71 -77.42 -32.48
N SER A 1129 -16.58 -78.29 -31.94
CA SER A 1129 -17.83 -77.84 -31.31
C SER A 1129 -17.55 -77.13 -29.98
N SER A 1130 -18.37 -76.13 -29.64
CA SER A 1130 -18.17 -75.31 -28.44
C SER A 1130 -19.43 -75.20 -27.59
N CYS A 1131 -19.23 -75.08 -26.28
CA CYS A 1131 -20.28 -75.03 -25.26
C CYS A 1131 -21.20 -73.79 -25.37
N GLY A 1132 -20.84 -72.78 -26.17
CA GLY A 1132 -21.66 -71.59 -26.40
C GLY A 1132 -22.82 -71.77 -27.39
N LYS A 1133 -22.97 -72.95 -28.03
CA LYS A 1133 -24.07 -73.23 -28.99
C LYS A 1133 -24.87 -74.49 -28.70
N GLN A 1134 -24.50 -75.30 -27.70
CA GLN A 1134 -25.17 -76.54 -27.33
C GLN A 1134 -25.45 -76.53 -25.82
N THR A 1135 -26.71 -76.64 -25.43
CA THR A 1135 -27.11 -76.60 -24.01
C THR A 1135 -27.19 -78.00 -23.42
N CYS A 1136 -26.28 -78.32 -22.49
CA CYS A 1136 -26.49 -79.45 -21.59
C CYS A 1136 -27.63 -79.11 -20.60
N PRO A 1137 -28.47 -80.08 -20.19
CA PRO A 1137 -29.56 -79.82 -19.23
C PRO A 1137 -28.99 -79.59 -17.81
N PRO A 1138 -29.50 -78.59 -17.04
CA PRO A 1138 -28.85 -78.13 -15.82
C PRO A 1138 -29.00 -79.08 -14.60
N PRO A 1139 -28.09 -79.01 -13.61
CA PRO A 1139 -28.29 -79.60 -12.28
C PRO A 1139 -29.40 -78.89 -11.48
N ALA A 1140 -30.01 -79.59 -10.53
CA ALA A 1140 -31.02 -79.03 -9.62
C ALA A 1140 -30.39 -78.11 -8.54
N CYS A 1141 -31.15 -77.13 -8.04
CA CYS A 1141 -30.71 -76.26 -6.96
C CYS A 1141 -31.06 -76.87 -5.58
N GLY A 1142 -30.12 -76.88 -4.63
CA GLY A 1142 -30.31 -77.52 -3.32
C GLY A 1142 -31.25 -76.78 -2.36
N ALA A 1143 -31.42 -75.46 -2.51
CA ALA A 1143 -32.24 -74.63 -1.63
C ALA A 1143 -33.76 -74.68 -1.93
N ASP A 1144 -34.17 -75.33 -3.03
CA ASP A 1144 -35.57 -75.64 -3.37
C ASP A 1144 -35.98 -76.92 -2.63
N TRP A 1145 -36.24 -76.76 -1.33
CA TRP A 1145 -36.42 -77.90 -0.41
C TRP A 1145 -37.69 -78.69 -0.69
N ASN A 1146 -38.76 -78.03 -1.14
CA ASN A 1146 -40.00 -78.71 -1.50
C ASN A 1146 -40.06 -79.20 -2.97
N ASN A 1147 -39.05 -78.84 -3.79
CA ASN A 1147 -38.89 -79.18 -5.20
C ASN A 1147 -40.03 -78.64 -6.11
N ASP A 1148 -40.57 -77.46 -5.83
CA ASP A 1148 -41.58 -76.79 -6.67
C ASP A 1148 -41.00 -75.96 -7.82
N GLY A 1149 -39.67 -75.76 -7.84
CA GLY A 1149 -38.95 -74.99 -8.85
C GLY A 1149 -38.71 -73.52 -8.49
N GLN A 1150 -38.96 -73.10 -7.25
CA GLN A 1150 -38.70 -71.76 -6.72
C GLN A 1150 -38.04 -71.85 -5.34
N VAL A 1151 -37.10 -70.96 -5.02
CA VAL A 1151 -36.62 -70.80 -3.63
C VAL A 1151 -37.41 -69.69 -2.96
N THR A 1152 -38.22 -70.05 -1.96
CA THR A 1152 -39.16 -69.14 -1.30
C THR A 1152 -39.10 -69.27 0.22
N SER A 1153 -39.77 -68.37 0.94
CA SER A 1153 -39.93 -68.52 2.39
C SER A 1153 -40.61 -69.83 2.81
N GLN A 1154 -41.30 -70.54 1.90
CA GLN A 1154 -41.92 -71.83 2.19
C GLN A 1154 -40.85 -72.92 2.40
N ASP A 1155 -39.85 -72.98 1.52
CA ASP A 1155 -38.70 -73.89 1.59
C ASP A 1155 -37.93 -73.74 2.90
N PHE A 1156 -37.72 -72.49 3.34
CA PHE A 1156 -37.12 -72.19 4.62
C PHE A 1156 -37.91 -72.78 5.81
N PHE A 1157 -39.25 -72.65 5.80
CA PHE A 1157 -40.08 -73.22 6.87
C PHE A 1157 -40.17 -74.74 6.80
N ASP A 1158 -40.22 -75.33 5.62
CA ASP A 1158 -40.26 -76.78 5.44
C ASP A 1158 -38.93 -77.44 5.84
N PHE A 1159 -37.79 -76.77 5.58
CA PHE A 1159 -36.49 -77.18 6.09
C PHE A 1159 -36.41 -77.08 7.62
N ILE A 1160 -36.84 -75.95 8.22
CA ILE A 1160 -36.91 -75.78 9.69
C ILE A 1160 -37.72 -76.91 10.35
N VAL A 1161 -38.83 -77.32 9.76
CA VAL A 1161 -39.68 -78.40 10.27
C VAL A 1161 -38.97 -79.76 10.18
N ALA A 1162 -38.30 -80.06 9.06
CA ALA A 1162 -37.51 -81.28 8.92
C ALA A 1162 -36.28 -81.31 9.86
N PHE A 1163 -35.68 -80.14 10.13
CA PHE A 1163 -34.54 -79.97 11.01
C PHE A 1163 -34.86 -80.32 12.47
N PHE A 1164 -35.93 -79.76 13.02
CA PHE A 1164 -36.39 -80.10 14.38
C PHE A 1164 -37.06 -81.49 14.47
N ALA A 1165 -37.21 -82.20 13.36
CA ALA A 1165 -37.62 -83.59 13.30
C ALA A 1165 -36.43 -84.57 13.11
N GLU A 1166 -35.19 -84.10 13.15
CA GLU A 1166 -33.95 -84.88 12.99
C GLU A 1166 -33.87 -85.64 11.64
N VAL A 1167 -34.39 -85.05 10.55
CA VAL A 1167 -34.39 -85.63 9.20
C VAL A 1167 -33.97 -84.64 8.09
N ALA A 1168 -33.27 -83.56 8.45
CA ALA A 1168 -32.71 -82.58 7.50
C ALA A 1168 -31.17 -82.61 7.51
N ASP A 1169 -30.63 -83.68 6.94
CA ASP A 1169 -29.21 -83.83 6.59
C ASP A 1169 -28.98 -83.16 5.23
N TYR A 1170 -28.49 -81.92 5.24
CA TYR A 1170 -28.37 -81.07 4.05
C TYR A 1170 -27.04 -81.33 3.32
N ASN A 1171 -25.95 -81.50 4.07
CA ASN A 1171 -24.64 -81.78 3.50
C ASN A 1171 -24.38 -83.29 3.26
N ASN A 1172 -25.33 -84.15 3.63
CA ASN A 1172 -25.33 -85.61 3.43
C ASN A 1172 -24.23 -86.33 4.24
N ASP A 1173 -23.96 -85.88 5.47
CA ASP A 1173 -23.00 -86.52 6.40
C ASP A 1173 -23.60 -87.69 7.22
N GLY A 1174 -24.92 -87.86 7.16
CA GLY A 1174 -25.70 -88.89 7.85
C GLY A 1174 -26.33 -88.44 9.16
N GLN A 1175 -26.24 -87.17 9.54
CA GLN A 1175 -26.84 -86.59 10.75
C GLN A 1175 -27.56 -85.27 10.45
N THR A 1176 -28.49 -84.87 11.32
CA THR A 1176 -29.06 -83.51 11.29
C THR A 1176 -28.38 -82.69 12.38
N SER A 1177 -27.48 -81.80 11.98
CA SER A 1177 -26.59 -81.06 12.87
C SER A 1177 -26.72 -79.56 12.70
N SER A 1178 -26.16 -78.75 13.61
CA SER A 1178 -26.13 -77.30 13.41
C SER A 1178 -25.37 -76.87 12.15
N GLN A 1179 -24.53 -77.74 11.56
CA GLN A 1179 -23.83 -77.43 10.31
C GLN A 1179 -24.81 -77.41 9.12
N ASP A 1180 -25.68 -78.41 9.01
CA ASP A 1180 -26.74 -78.49 7.99
C ASP A 1180 -27.63 -77.25 7.97
N PHE A 1181 -27.93 -76.72 9.15
CA PHE A 1181 -28.69 -75.49 9.30
C PHE A 1181 -27.95 -74.27 8.74
N PHE A 1182 -26.65 -74.15 8.97
CA PHE A 1182 -25.85 -73.04 8.44
C PHE A 1182 -25.56 -73.20 6.95
N ASP A 1183 -25.36 -74.43 6.47
CA ASP A 1183 -25.16 -74.74 5.06
C ASP A 1183 -26.42 -74.40 4.25
N PHE A 1184 -27.60 -74.89 4.66
CA PHE A 1184 -28.89 -74.55 4.04
C PHE A 1184 -29.17 -73.05 4.05
N ILE A 1185 -28.96 -72.36 5.19
CA ILE A 1185 -29.20 -70.91 5.27
C ILE A 1185 -28.23 -70.12 4.37
N THR A 1186 -27.00 -70.60 4.18
CA THR A 1186 -26.02 -69.97 3.28
C THR A 1186 -26.51 -70.05 1.84
N ASP A 1187 -26.93 -71.23 1.37
CA ASP A 1187 -27.45 -71.40 0.01
C ASP A 1187 -28.80 -70.67 -0.20
N PHE A 1188 -29.68 -70.71 0.81
CA PHE A 1188 -30.99 -70.05 0.77
C PHE A 1188 -30.90 -68.53 0.58
N PHE A 1189 -29.94 -67.87 1.25
CA PHE A 1189 -29.72 -66.42 1.07
C PHE A 1189 -28.75 -66.07 -0.07
N ALA A 1190 -27.97 -67.02 -0.59
CA ALA A 1190 -27.21 -66.85 -1.83
C ALA A 1190 -28.13 -66.80 -3.05
N GLY A 1191 -29.17 -67.64 -3.07
CA GLY A 1191 -30.14 -67.77 -4.16
C GLY A 1191 -29.65 -68.63 -5.32
N CYS A 1192 -30.60 -69.19 -6.06
CA CYS A 1192 -30.40 -69.82 -7.38
C CYS A 1192 -30.62 -68.79 -8.50
#